data_AF-A0A954EX24-F1
#
_entry.id   AF-A0A954EX24-F1
#
_cell.length_a   1.000
_cell.length_b   1.000
_cell.length_c   1.000
_cell.angle_alpha   90.00
_cell.angle_beta   90.00
_cell.angle_gamma   90.00
#
_symmetry.space_group_name_H-M   'P 1'
#
loop_
_entity.id
_entity.type
_entity.pdbx_description
1 polymer ?
#
loop_
_entity_poly.entity_id
_entity_poly.type
_entity_poly.pdbx_seq_one_letter_code
_entity_poly.pdbx_strand_id
1 'polypeptide(L)'
;MLIRGVLSVLEKYCYECHGQGGTDEGGFNFVLSLEKIAASERYVLPGDSENSPLIQKINSHEDPHVAVSLETEELGILEEWIDLGAPTLPGEERVFISNEAMMEVIHHDLVKTLTTDEERRDTRYLTLTHLYNAGWDEDELETTRLALNKMINSLSWNKNLIPLEPIDAEKTIFRLRLAILGWTPAIWNRILDVSPYRVLPDSSNVQACIEATDSQSPMIRGDWFITEAARPSLYYEILELPESLAGLEDLLEVSLLENHDQERVHRAGFAKSGIAANNRVIERHPSRFGAFWISYDFADNEERRNIFEHPLGPGPAVENFRPDGGEILFELPNGLHAYMLVDDLGQRVDKAPLELVQDENQPDHHVVAAISCFSCHSLGILAKEDEVRATVLADPERFEQRDHLLSIYTDREEFRKIQEEDAKNYAKRIQQLGIRRVSHSSEPIRNQLQRYQQDLDLNRAAAELGVDSAQLADWIQSDADETNALSPLANPKGTVSRDDFLNEFTRIATALGLGVEIGAERVEPLKTAEIESQLGRTRPVSTPGRLEPLDEEGDGNPNPPAQQPPAKRPSKSKSDASEPKPPAQRFWKDHSGKVLSIGDFLRMENQDTVVIKDANNRELRVLLNDLSPADGEFVQSQIQATPKTVGSPQPELRRQPVERSQFPTKERPATRQEVVPEIPRTFPPRVAPPSPRRSQTTFQPSRPVVPSPPPPRRIVVPDDLSKRFGIPRGAIIDENRLRQILANKRGPSL
;
A
#
# COMPACT_ATOMS: atom_id res chain seq x y z
N MET A 1 14.36 -28.85 31.03
CA MET A 1 13.09 -28.42 31.66
C MET A 1 12.94 -26.92 31.49
N LEU A 2 13.94 -26.12 31.88
CA LEU A 2 14.02 -24.66 31.68
C LEU A 2 13.42 -24.14 30.36
N ILE A 3 13.86 -24.62 29.19
CA ILE A 3 13.32 -24.22 27.87
C ILE A 3 11.78 -24.35 27.76
N ARG A 4 11.17 -25.38 28.37
CA ARG A 4 9.71 -25.53 28.40
C ARG A 4 9.04 -24.55 29.36
N GLY A 5 9.74 -24.16 30.43
CA GLY A 5 9.30 -23.08 31.32
C GLY A 5 9.30 -21.74 30.58
N VAL A 6 10.39 -21.39 29.91
CA VAL A 6 10.53 -20.18 29.08
C VAL A 6 9.41 -20.09 28.05
N LEU A 7 9.21 -21.14 27.25
CA LEU A 7 8.12 -21.21 26.28
C LEU A 7 6.74 -21.05 26.95
N SER A 8 6.51 -21.67 28.11
CA SER A 8 5.25 -21.53 28.83
C SER A 8 5.01 -20.11 29.37
N VAL A 9 6.05 -19.36 29.74
CA VAL A 9 5.95 -17.96 30.17
C VAL A 9 5.63 -17.07 28.96
N LEU A 10 6.36 -17.24 27.85
CA LEU A 10 6.16 -16.47 26.62
C LEU A 10 4.80 -16.76 25.97
N GLU A 11 4.33 -18.02 25.98
CA GLU A 11 3.00 -18.42 25.51
C GLU A 11 1.89 -17.80 26.38
N LYS A 12 2.06 -17.78 27.71
CA LYS A 12 1.07 -17.25 28.67
C LYS A 12 0.90 -15.74 28.58
N TYR A 13 1.97 -15.00 28.26
CA TYR A 13 2.01 -13.54 28.45
C TYR A 13 2.31 -12.71 27.21
N CYS A 14 3.00 -13.26 26.20
CA CYS A 14 3.49 -12.50 25.06
C CYS A 14 2.85 -12.94 23.73
N TYR A 15 2.60 -14.25 23.58
CA TYR A 15 2.19 -14.86 22.31
C TYR A 15 0.91 -14.28 21.72
N GLU A 16 -0.07 -13.85 22.53
CA GLU A 16 -1.32 -13.27 22.00
C GLU A 16 -1.09 -12.03 21.09
N CYS A 17 -0.10 -11.20 21.39
CA CYS A 17 0.26 -10.01 20.61
C CYS A 17 1.45 -10.23 19.67
N HIS A 18 2.29 -11.22 19.97
CA HIS A 18 3.58 -11.47 19.32
C HIS A 18 3.63 -12.85 18.66
N GLY A 19 2.53 -13.26 18.01
CA GLY A 19 2.50 -14.40 17.09
C GLY A 19 1.11 -14.97 16.85
N GLN A 20 0.28 -15.12 17.89
CA GLN A 20 -0.93 -15.95 17.87
C GLN A 20 -1.91 -15.64 16.74
N GLY A 21 -1.92 -16.51 15.72
CA GLY A 21 -2.77 -16.34 14.55
C GLY A 21 -2.32 -15.19 13.65
N GLY A 22 -1.01 -15.01 13.53
CA GLY A 22 -0.38 -13.98 12.70
C GLY A 22 -0.34 -12.58 13.32
N THR A 23 -0.50 -12.44 14.65
CA THR A 23 -0.39 -11.13 15.33
C THR A 23 1.05 -10.65 15.38
N ASP A 24 1.28 -9.42 14.94
CA ASP A 24 2.61 -8.85 14.78
C ASP A 24 2.71 -7.44 15.38
N GLU A 25 2.43 -7.31 16.67
CA GLU A 25 2.58 -6.03 17.36
C GLU A 25 4.07 -5.65 17.44
N GLY A 26 4.43 -4.53 16.81
CA GLY A 26 5.78 -3.97 16.85
C GLY A 26 6.81 -4.66 15.95
N GLY A 27 6.39 -5.49 14.99
CA GLY A 27 7.32 -6.23 14.11
C GLY A 27 8.08 -7.34 14.86
N PHE A 28 7.39 -8.04 15.76
CA PHE A 28 7.89 -9.14 16.56
C PHE A 28 6.76 -10.15 16.78
N ASN A 29 6.64 -11.12 15.88
CA ASN A 29 5.60 -12.15 15.88
C ASN A 29 6.14 -13.58 16.04
N PHE A 30 7.44 -13.72 16.30
CA PHE A 30 8.15 -15.00 16.44
C PHE A 30 8.52 -15.27 17.91
N VAL A 31 7.67 -14.87 18.88
CA VAL A 31 8.05 -14.88 20.31
C VAL A 31 8.31 -16.28 20.88
N LEU A 32 7.82 -17.33 20.23
CA LEU A 32 8.10 -18.72 20.62
C LEU A 32 9.36 -19.29 19.92
N SER A 33 9.93 -18.57 18.96
CA SER A 33 11.19 -18.93 18.27
C SER A 33 12.41 -18.50 19.10
N LEU A 34 12.73 -19.29 20.13
CA LEU A 34 13.88 -19.03 21.00
C LEU A 34 15.21 -18.95 20.23
N GLU A 35 15.32 -19.63 19.08
CA GLU A 35 16.47 -19.53 18.17
C GLU A 35 16.63 -18.11 17.62
N LYS A 36 15.57 -17.52 17.07
CA LYS A 36 15.59 -16.13 16.56
C LYS A 36 15.82 -15.10 17.66
N ILE A 37 15.24 -15.33 18.84
CA ILE A 37 15.42 -14.44 20.00
C ILE A 37 16.86 -14.48 20.52
N ALA A 38 17.43 -15.68 20.70
CA ALA A 38 18.79 -15.85 21.21
C ALA A 38 19.88 -15.43 20.20
N ALA A 39 19.58 -15.52 18.89
CA ALA A 39 20.50 -15.10 17.83
C ALA A 39 20.60 -13.57 17.64
N SER A 40 19.76 -12.77 18.31
CA SER A 40 19.66 -11.33 18.08
C SER A 40 19.79 -10.50 19.36
N GLU A 41 20.88 -9.74 19.42
CA GLU A 41 21.19 -8.75 20.47
C GLU A 41 20.10 -7.65 20.62
N ARG A 42 19.16 -7.55 19.65
CA ARG A 42 17.96 -6.69 19.74
C ARG A 42 16.98 -7.15 20.83
N TYR A 43 16.97 -8.44 21.18
CA TYR A 43 16.01 -9.02 22.13
C TYR A 43 16.72 -9.55 23.39
N VAL A 44 17.82 -10.28 23.23
CA VAL A 44 18.54 -10.95 24.33
C VAL A 44 20.04 -10.81 24.15
N LEU A 45 20.75 -10.61 25.26
CA LEU A 45 22.21 -10.70 25.36
C LEU A 45 22.54 -12.01 26.09
N PRO A 46 22.91 -13.10 25.38
CA PRO A 46 23.17 -14.39 26.01
C PRO A 46 24.28 -14.31 27.07
N GLY A 47 23.97 -14.70 28.31
CA GLY A 47 24.84 -14.60 29.48
C GLY A 47 24.70 -13.31 30.30
N ASP A 48 23.79 -12.40 29.93
CA ASP A 48 23.54 -11.13 30.63
C ASP A 48 22.04 -10.78 30.64
N SER A 49 21.31 -11.30 31.63
CA SER A 49 19.88 -10.99 31.83
C SER A 49 19.63 -9.53 32.22
N GLU A 50 20.49 -8.91 33.03
CA GLU A 50 20.34 -7.52 33.51
C GLU A 50 20.35 -6.51 32.35
N ASN A 51 21.21 -6.72 31.35
CA ASN A 51 21.31 -5.83 30.18
C ASN A 51 20.49 -6.29 28.97
N SER A 52 19.79 -7.43 29.05
CA SER A 52 18.98 -7.95 27.95
C SER A 52 17.73 -7.10 27.67
N PRO A 53 17.51 -6.63 26.42
CA PRO A 53 16.36 -5.78 26.08
C PRO A 53 14.99 -6.34 26.47
N LEU A 54 14.79 -7.66 26.38
CA LEU A 54 13.57 -8.35 26.81
C LEU A 54 13.27 -8.12 28.30
N ILE A 55 14.27 -8.31 29.18
CA ILE A 55 14.13 -8.14 30.63
C ILE A 55 13.95 -6.66 30.99
N GLN A 56 14.71 -5.77 30.34
CA GLN A 56 14.56 -4.31 30.51
C GLN A 56 13.16 -3.84 30.12
N LYS A 57 12.59 -4.36 29.01
CA LYS A 57 11.25 -3.99 28.56
C LYS A 57 10.16 -4.47 29.53
N ILE A 58 10.28 -5.69 30.07
CA ILE A 58 9.40 -6.24 31.11
C ILE A 58 9.45 -5.37 32.38
N ASN A 59 10.64 -4.99 32.83
CA ASN A 59 10.84 -4.21 34.07
C ASN A 59 10.51 -2.72 33.95
N SER A 60 10.44 -2.15 32.74
CA SER A 60 10.22 -0.70 32.55
C SER A 60 8.86 -0.20 33.04
N HIS A 61 7.82 -1.05 33.02
CA HIS A 61 6.41 -0.67 33.28
C HIS A 61 5.87 0.51 32.45
N GLU A 62 6.56 0.91 31.36
CA GLU A 62 6.26 2.15 30.63
C GLU A 62 4.99 2.10 29.74
N ASP A 63 4.36 0.93 29.61
CA ASP A 63 3.18 0.74 28.77
C ASP A 63 1.98 0.24 29.59
N PRO A 64 0.89 1.02 29.75
CA PRO A 64 -0.31 0.61 30.48
C PRO A 64 -1.12 -0.49 29.79
N HIS A 65 -0.81 -0.84 28.54
CA HIS A 65 -1.35 -2.01 27.84
C HIS A 65 -0.44 -3.24 27.93
N VAL A 66 0.84 -3.06 28.29
CA VAL A 66 1.83 -4.13 28.52
C VAL A 66 2.32 -4.14 29.97
N ALA A 67 1.44 -3.78 30.91
CA ALA A 67 1.62 -4.03 32.34
C ALA A 67 1.44 -5.53 32.66
N VAL A 68 2.19 -6.38 31.96
CA VAL A 68 2.32 -7.80 32.25
C VAL A 68 3.12 -7.94 33.54
N SER A 69 2.41 -7.99 34.66
CA SER A 69 3.01 -8.33 35.94
C SER A 69 3.30 -9.84 35.96
N LEU A 70 4.43 -10.25 35.36
CA LEU A 70 4.96 -11.61 35.54
C LEU A 70 5.11 -11.87 37.05
N GLU A 71 4.85 -13.11 37.46
CA GLU A 71 5.20 -13.53 38.83
C GLU A 71 6.73 -13.58 38.95
N THR A 72 7.29 -13.28 40.12
CA THR A 72 8.75 -13.22 40.33
C THR A 72 9.46 -14.53 39.99
N GLU A 73 8.77 -15.67 40.15
CA GLU A 73 9.27 -16.99 39.74
C GLU A 73 9.30 -17.15 38.20
N GLU A 74 8.33 -16.58 37.49
CA GLU A 74 8.25 -16.63 36.02
C GLU A 74 9.26 -15.70 35.35
N LEU A 75 9.55 -14.53 35.95
CA LEU A 75 10.65 -13.67 35.53
C LEU A 75 12.00 -14.37 35.73
N GLY A 76 12.22 -15.00 36.89
CA GLY A 76 13.45 -15.74 37.19
C GLY A 76 13.74 -16.90 36.21
N ILE A 77 12.70 -17.51 35.62
CA ILE A 77 12.85 -18.51 34.54
C ILE A 77 13.45 -17.89 33.27
N LEU A 78 13.08 -16.65 32.93
CA LEU A 78 13.65 -15.94 31.78
C LEU A 78 15.08 -15.49 32.06
N GLU A 79 15.34 -14.95 33.26
CA GLU A 79 16.67 -14.55 33.72
C GLU A 79 17.65 -15.74 33.72
N GLU A 80 17.29 -16.87 34.36
CA GLU A 80 18.11 -18.09 34.38
C GLU A 80 18.39 -18.62 32.96
N TRP A 81 17.41 -18.57 32.06
CA TRP A 81 17.60 -18.99 30.67
C TRP A 81 18.61 -18.10 29.94
N ILE A 82 18.50 -16.78 30.07
CA ILE A 82 19.43 -15.85 29.44
C ILE A 82 20.84 -16.02 30.01
N ASP A 83 20.99 -16.06 31.35
CA ASP A 83 22.29 -16.17 32.03
C ASP A 83 23.02 -17.50 31.71
N LEU A 84 22.28 -18.57 31.39
CA LEU A 84 22.82 -19.83 30.90
C LEU A 84 23.21 -19.80 29.40
N GLY A 85 23.23 -18.62 28.78
CA GLY A 85 23.59 -18.42 27.36
C GLY A 85 22.40 -18.61 26.40
N ALA A 86 21.17 -18.37 26.86
CA ALA A 86 19.94 -18.49 26.10
C ALA A 86 19.80 -19.82 25.30
N PRO A 87 20.03 -21.00 25.91
CA PRO A 87 20.10 -22.27 25.20
C PRO A 87 18.77 -22.61 24.53
N THR A 88 18.86 -23.13 23.30
CA THR A 88 17.72 -23.47 22.45
C THR A 88 17.64 -24.98 22.21
N LEU A 89 16.52 -25.43 21.65
CA LEU A 89 16.44 -26.75 21.01
C LEU A 89 16.54 -26.55 19.49
N PRO A 90 17.15 -27.48 18.74
CA PRO A 90 17.05 -27.47 17.28
C PRO A 90 15.58 -27.41 16.86
N GLY A 91 15.26 -26.54 15.89
CA GLY A 91 13.95 -26.53 15.25
C GLY A 91 13.63 -27.84 14.54
N GLU A 92 12.37 -28.01 14.11
CA GLU A 92 12.02 -29.12 13.23
C GLU A 92 12.73 -28.98 11.88
N GLU A 93 13.39 -30.05 11.43
CA GLU A 93 14.10 -30.07 10.15
C GLU A 93 13.11 -29.94 9.00
N ARG A 94 13.16 -28.79 8.30
CA ARG A 94 12.30 -28.49 7.16
C ARG A 94 12.84 -29.13 5.89
N VAL A 95 11.95 -29.73 5.11
CA VAL A 95 12.28 -30.24 3.78
C VAL A 95 12.29 -29.07 2.81
N PHE A 96 13.47 -28.73 2.28
CA PHE A 96 13.60 -27.68 1.27
C PHE A 96 12.77 -28.00 0.02
N ILE A 97 11.98 -27.03 -0.45
CA ILE A 97 11.13 -27.17 -1.64
C ILE A 97 11.77 -26.41 -2.81
N SER A 98 12.28 -27.12 -3.83
CA SER A 98 12.85 -26.48 -5.02
C SER A 98 11.78 -25.87 -5.93
N ASN A 99 12.21 -25.01 -6.85
CA ASN A 99 11.32 -24.40 -7.85
C ASN A 99 10.61 -25.46 -8.72
N GLU A 100 11.28 -26.56 -9.03
CA GLU A 100 10.71 -27.71 -9.77
C GLU A 100 9.63 -28.42 -8.96
N ALA A 101 9.89 -28.69 -7.67
CA ALA A 101 8.92 -29.35 -6.78
C ALA A 101 7.67 -28.48 -6.57
N MET A 102 7.84 -27.18 -6.39
CA MET A 102 6.74 -26.21 -6.35
C MET A 102 5.94 -26.21 -7.67
N MET A 103 6.62 -26.22 -8.81
CA MET A 103 5.98 -26.28 -10.13
C MET A 103 5.32 -27.63 -10.44
N GLU A 104 5.79 -28.74 -9.85
CA GLU A 104 5.11 -30.04 -9.92
C GLU A 104 3.75 -30.02 -9.21
N VAL A 105 3.65 -29.37 -8.04
CA VAL A 105 2.38 -29.18 -7.32
C VAL A 105 1.43 -28.31 -8.14
N ILE A 106 1.90 -27.17 -8.66
CA ILE A 106 1.11 -26.26 -9.51
C ILE A 106 0.64 -26.98 -10.79
N HIS A 107 1.52 -27.74 -11.45
CA HIS A 107 1.16 -28.52 -12.64
C HIS A 107 0.15 -29.64 -12.34
N HIS A 108 0.30 -30.35 -11.21
CA HIS A 108 -0.70 -31.34 -10.80
C HIS A 108 -2.07 -30.67 -10.63
N ASP A 109 -2.11 -29.56 -9.91
CA ASP A 109 -3.34 -28.82 -9.63
C ASP A 109 -4.01 -28.29 -10.91
N LEU A 110 -3.27 -27.52 -11.70
CA LEU A 110 -3.76 -26.89 -12.93
C LEU A 110 -4.10 -27.91 -14.02
N VAL A 111 -3.22 -28.89 -14.25
CA VAL A 111 -3.26 -29.75 -15.45
C VAL A 111 -3.86 -31.14 -15.17
N LYS A 112 -3.93 -31.59 -13.91
CA LYS A 112 -4.55 -32.88 -13.55
C LYS A 112 -5.85 -32.73 -12.74
N THR A 113 -5.96 -31.73 -11.86
CA THR A 113 -7.17 -31.55 -11.03
C THR A 113 -8.27 -30.76 -11.74
N LEU A 114 -7.95 -29.65 -12.44
CA LEU A 114 -8.96 -28.87 -13.16
C LEU A 114 -9.45 -29.59 -14.43
N THR A 115 -10.76 -29.53 -14.70
CA THR A 115 -11.40 -30.41 -15.70
C THR A 115 -11.67 -29.76 -17.06
N THR A 116 -11.64 -28.43 -17.14
CA THR A 116 -11.93 -27.68 -18.36
C THR A 116 -10.85 -26.66 -18.72
N ASP A 117 -10.70 -26.36 -20.00
CA ASP A 117 -9.75 -25.35 -20.49
C ASP A 117 -10.11 -23.93 -20.04
N GLU A 118 -11.40 -23.66 -19.80
CA GLU A 118 -11.88 -22.38 -19.27
C GLU A 118 -11.40 -22.18 -17.82
N GLU A 119 -11.55 -23.18 -16.96
CA GLU A 119 -11.02 -23.12 -15.59
C GLU A 119 -9.50 -22.94 -15.56
N ARG A 120 -8.77 -23.57 -16.50
CA ARG A 120 -7.31 -23.48 -16.60
C ARG A 120 -6.85 -22.09 -17.03
N ARG A 121 -7.45 -21.53 -18.08
CA ARG A 121 -7.17 -20.15 -18.54
C ARG A 121 -7.53 -19.10 -17.50
N ASP A 122 -8.54 -19.36 -16.67
CA ASP A 122 -8.97 -18.48 -15.57
C ASP A 122 -8.16 -18.65 -14.26
N THR A 123 -7.32 -19.68 -14.15
CA THR A 123 -6.57 -19.99 -12.92
C THR A 123 -5.17 -19.38 -12.91
N ARG A 124 -4.75 -18.84 -11.77
CA ARG A 124 -3.38 -18.36 -11.49
C ARG A 124 -2.95 -18.78 -10.08
N TYR A 125 -1.68 -18.58 -9.72
CA TYR A 125 -1.15 -18.98 -8.41
C TYR A 125 -0.34 -17.88 -7.72
N LEU A 126 -0.41 -17.85 -6.39
CA LEU A 126 0.44 -17.05 -5.51
C LEU A 126 1.31 -17.99 -4.68
N THR A 127 2.60 -17.69 -4.54
CA THR A 127 3.54 -18.54 -3.79
C THR A 127 4.26 -17.79 -2.66
N LEU A 128 4.39 -18.46 -1.52
CA LEU A 128 5.13 -18.04 -0.32
C LEU A 128 6.22 -19.08 0.04
N THR A 129 6.49 -20.02 -0.85
CA THR A 129 7.36 -21.19 -0.61
C THR A 129 8.80 -20.78 -0.29
N HIS A 130 9.28 -19.67 -0.84
CA HIS A 130 10.57 -19.06 -0.48
C HIS A 130 10.61 -18.55 0.97
N LEU A 131 9.49 -18.10 1.54
CA LEU A 131 9.42 -17.73 2.96
C LEU A 131 9.59 -18.96 3.87
N TYR A 132 8.92 -20.06 3.50
CA TYR A 132 9.05 -21.34 4.19
C TYR A 132 10.50 -21.87 4.14
N ASN A 133 11.12 -21.83 2.95
CA ASN A 133 12.53 -22.18 2.74
C ASN A 133 13.50 -21.25 3.49
N ALA A 134 13.14 -19.96 3.67
CA ALA A 134 13.90 -19.00 4.47
C ALA A 134 13.76 -19.20 6.00
N GLY A 135 13.12 -20.28 6.45
CA GLY A 135 12.97 -20.58 7.88
C GLY A 135 11.99 -19.68 8.63
N TRP A 136 11.01 -19.09 7.95
CA TRP A 136 9.92 -18.34 8.62
C TRP A 136 8.97 -19.30 9.33
N ASP A 137 8.73 -19.10 10.62
CA ASP A 137 7.83 -19.92 11.43
C ASP A 137 6.35 -19.78 11.01
N GLU A 138 5.48 -20.60 11.61
CA GLU A 138 4.08 -20.65 11.20
C GLU A 138 3.34 -19.34 11.51
N ASP A 139 3.76 -18.57 12.51
CA ASP A 139 3.17 -17.28 12.86
C ASP A 139 3.65 -16.17 11.91
N GLU A 140 4.92 -16.18 11.49
CA GLU A 140 5.45 -15.38 10.38
C GLU A 140 4.77 -15.67 9.04
N LEU A 141 4.59 -16.93 8.70
CA LEU A 141 3.86 -17.33 7.50
C LEU A 141 2.37 -16.94 7.59
N GLU A 142 1.73 -17.09 8.76
CA GLU A 142 0.33 -16.69 8.95
C GLU A 142 0.12 -15.18 8.79
N THR A 143 1.00 -14.34 9.36
CA THR A 143 0.97 -12.89 9.13
C THR A 143 0.99 -12.57 7.64
N THR A 144 1.85 -13.24 6.86
CA THR A 144 1.91 -13.04 5.41
C THR A 144 0.69 -13.60 4.66
N ARG A 145 0.14 -14.74 5.07
CA ARG A 145 -1.10 -15.29 4.51
C ARG A 145 -2.30 -14.37 4.76
N LEU A 146 -2.40 -13.77 5.95
CA LEU A 146 -3.41 -12.76 6.27
C LEU A 146 -3.24 -11.48 5.44
N ALA A 147 -2.00 -11.01 5.26
CA ALA A 147 -1.69 -9.87 4.38
C ALA A 147 -2.09 -10.17 2.92
N LEU A 148 -1.77 -11.37 2.41
CA LEU A 148 -2.12 -11.81 1.06
C LEU A 148 -3.64 -11.87 0.86
N ASN A 149 -4.34 -12.46 1.81
CA ASN A 149 -5.80 -12.59 1.80
C ASN A 149 -6.49 -11.22 1.88
N LYS A 150 -5.98 -10.30 2.72
CA LYS A 150 -6.48 -8.92 2.76
C LYS A 150 -6.21 -8.17 1.46
N MET A 151 -5.00 -8.27 0.91
CA MET A 151 -4.64 -7.55 -0.32
C MET A 151 -5.49 -8.00 -1.50
N ILE A 152 -5.59 -9.31 -1.75
CA ILE A 152 -6.39 -9.87 -2.84
C ILE A 152 -7.87 -9.46 -2.75
N ASN A 153 -8.44 -9.41 -1.54
CA ASN A 153 -9.81 -8.94 -1.35
C ASN A 153 -9.97 -7.41 -1.43
N SER A 154 -8.93 -6.64 -1.09
CA SER A 154 -8.91 -5.17 -1.22
C SER A 154 -8.66 -4.68 -2.65
N LEU A 155 -8.38 -5.62 -3.57
CA LEU A 155 -8.18 -5.42 -5.00
C LEU A 155 -9.27 -6.09 -5.86
N SER A 156 -10.41 -6.43 -5.25
CA SER A 156 -11.46 -7.25 -5.86
C SER A 156 -12.81 -6.55 -5.83
N TRP A 157 -13.48 -6.51 -6.99
CA TRP A 157 -14.86 -6.04 -7.13
C TRP A 157 -15.90 -7.13 -6.81
N ASN A 158 -15.48 -8.29 -6.29
CA ASN A 158 -16.43 -9.32 -5.86
C ASN A 158 -17.24 -8.88 -4.63
N LYS A 159 -18.53 -9.23 -4.59
CA LYS A 159 -19.42 -8.97 -3.46
C LYS A 159 -19.09 -9.80 -2.20
N ASN A 160 -18.41 -10.93 -2.36
CA ASN A 160 -18.05 -11.82 -1.26
C ASN A 160 -16.54 -11.75 -1.02
N LEU A 161 -16.14 -11.92 0.25
CA LEU A 161 -14.75 -12.20 0.56
C LEU A 161 -14.38 -13.58 0.02
N ILE A 162 -13.27 -13.63 -0.71
CA ILE A 162 -12.72 -14.80 -1.38
C ILE A 162 -11.66 -15.39 -0.45
N PRO A 163 -11.83 -16.62 0.06
CA PRO A 163 -10.80 -17.27 0.87
C PRO A 163 -9.63 -17.71 -0.01
N LEU A 164 -8.40 -17.47 0.44
CA LEU A 164 -7.20 -18.08 -0.13
C LEU A 164 -6.95 -19.43 0.53
N GLU A 165 -7.48 -20.50 -0.08
CA GLU A 165 -7.20 -21.87 0.35
C GLU A 165 -5.87 -22.35 -0.25
N PRO A 166 -4.94 -22.92 0.56
CA PRO A 166 -3.70 -23.50 0.06
C PRO A 166 -3.94 -24.84 -0.65
N ILE A 167 -3.08 -25.17 -1.61
CA ILE A 167 -3.10 -26.45 -2.35
C ILE A 167 -2.01 -27.44 -1.88
N ASP A 168 -1.08 -26.98 -1.06
CA ASP A 168 0.06 -27.72 -0.51
C ASP A 168 -0.07 -27.94 1.02
N ALA A 169 0.72 -28.86 1.58
CA ALA A 169 0.64 -29.21 3.00
C ALA A 169 1.26 -28.12 3.91
N GLU A 170 2.27 -27.44 3.38
CA GLU A 170 3.04 -26.36 4.00
C GLU A 170 2.31 -25.01 3.98
N LYS A 171 1.16 -24.95 3.27
CA LYS A 171 0.31 -23.77 3.10
C LYS A 171 1.05 -22.57 2.50
N THR A 172 1.77 -22.81 1.41
CA THR A 172 2.58 -21.81 0.71
C THR A 172 2.11 -21.52 -0.71
N ILE A 173 1.25 -22.33 -1.32
CA ILE A 173 0.79 -22.19 -2.70
C ILE A 173 -0.74 -21.99 -2.72
N PHE A 174 -1.20 -20.87 -3.27
CA PHE A 174 -2.62 -20.49 -3.27
C PHE A 174 -3.15 -20.38 -4.70
N ARG A 175 -4.33 -20.97 -4.95
CA ARG A 175 -5.01 -20.87 -6.26
C ARG A 175 -5.87 -19.61 -6.31
N LEU A 176 -5.73 -18.84 -7.38
CA LEU A 176 -6.59 -17.72 -7.76
C LEU A 176 -7.47 -18.07 -8.96
N ARG A 177 -8.60 -17.37 -9.07
CA ARG A 177 -9.50 -17.38 -10.24
C ARG A 177 -9.78 -15.94 -10.66
N LEU A 178 -9.30 -15.53 -11.85
CA LEU A 178 -9.33 -14.13 -12.28
C LEU A 178 -10.76 -13.60 -12.37
N ALA A 179 -11.68 -14.34 -12.99
CA ALA A 179 -13.09 -14.00 -13.11
C ALA A 179 -13.81 -13.91 -11.75
N ILE A 180 -13.34 -14.60 -10.71
CA ILE A 180 -13.88 -14.45 -9.35
C ILE A 180 -13.40 -13.14 -8.72
N LEU A 181 -12.18 -12.68 -9.00
CA LEU A 181 -11.67 -11.39 -8.54
C LEU A 181 -12.27 -10.20 -9.31
N GLY A 182 -12.87 -10.46 -10.47
CA GLY A 182 -13.23 -9.43 -11.45
C GLY A 182 -12.03 -8.98 -12.30
N TRP A 183 -10.92 -9.72 -12.25
CA TRP A 183 -9.70 -9.41 -13.02
C TRP A 183 -9.77 -9.99 -14.42
N THR A 184 -9.13 -9.31 -15.36
CA THR A 184 -8.92 -9.78 -16.73
C THR A 184 -7.53 -10.42 -16.88
N PRO A 185 -7.28 -11.22 -17.94
CA PRO A 185 -5.93 -11.66 -18.29
C PRO A 185 -4.97 -10.48 -18.54
N ALA A 186 -5.47 -9.31 -18.96
CA ALA A 186 -4.66 -8.10 -19.13
C ALA A 186 -4.14 -7.56 -17.78
N ILE A 187 -4.98 -7.53 -16.74
CA ILE A 187 -4.56 -7.18 -15.37
C ILE A 187 -3.48 -8.15 -14.87
N TRP A 188 -3.66 -9.47 -15.10
CA TRP A 188 -2.62 -10.45 -14.73
C TRP A 188 -1.30 -10.22 -15.48
N ASN A 189 -1.34 -10.01 -16.79
CA ASN A 189 -0.14 -9.73 -17.58
C ASN A 189 0.54 -8.44 -17.12
N ARG A 190 -0.23 -7.39 -16.78
CA ARG A 190 0.31 -6.14 -16.25
C ARG A 190 1.02 -6.31 -14.90
N ILE A 191 0.56 -7.23 -14.06
CA ILE A 191 1.28 -7.64 -12.83
C ILE A 191 2.58 -8.36 -13.20
N LEU A 192 2.57 -9.29 -14.17
CA LEU A 192 3.79 -9.97 -14.62
C LEU A 192 4.84 -9.02 -15.20
N ASP A 193 4.42 -8.00 -15.96
CA ASP A 193 5.31 -7.07 -16.66
C ASP A 193 6.22 -6.25 -15.71
N VAL A 194 5.81 -6.04 -14.45
CA VAL A 194 6.63 -5.39 -13.40
C VAL A 194 7.24 -6.37 -12.39
N SER A 195 7.04 -7.68 -12.57
CA SER A 195 7.65 -8.66 -11.66
C SER A 195 9.15 -8.82 -11.96
N PRO A 196 10.04 -8.69 -10.97
CA PRO A 196 11.47 -8.95 -11.16
C PRO A 196 11.78 -10.46 -11.22
N TYR A 197 10.88 -11.31 -10.73
CA TYR A 197 11.07 -12.75 -10.60
C TYR A 197 10.70 -13.50 -11.90
N ARG A 198 11.46 -13.25 -12.97
CA ARG A 198 11.14 -13.69 -14.35
C ARG A 198 11.76 -15.03 -14.77
N VAL A 199 12.41 -15.76 -13.87
CA VAL A 199 13.05 -17.05 -14.19
C VAL A 199 12.20 -18.21 -13.67
N LEU A 200 11.82 -19.15 -14.54
CA LEU A 200 11.21 -20.44 -14.15
C LEU A 200 12.00 -21.64 -14.69
N PRO A 201 11.95 -22.81 -14.02
CA PRO A 201 12.63 -24.02 -14.45
C PRO A 201 12.28 -24.44 -15.89
N ASP A 202 13.27 -24.77 -16.70
CA ASP A 202 13.08 -25.29 -18.05
C ASP A 202 12.58 -26.74 -17.99
N SER A 203 11.26 -26.90 -17.88
CA SER A 203 10.61 -28.19 -17.69
C SER A 203 9.29 -28.30 -18.44
N SER A 204 8.92 -29.53 -18.83
CA SER A 204 7.64 -29.80 -19.48
C SER A 204 6.43 -29.46 -18.60
N ASN A 205 6.58 -29.49 -17.28
CA ASN A 205 5.53 -29.10 -16.33
C ASN A 205 5.28 -27.58 -16.39
N VAL A 206 6.34 -26.76 -16.38
CA VAL A 206 6.25 -25.30 -16.54
C VAL A 206 5.65 -24.94 -17.89
N GLN A 207 6.14 -25.53 -18.98
CA GLN A 207 5.61 -25.30 -20.33
C GLN A 207 4.11 -25.65 -20.44
N ALA A 208 3.69 -26.79 -19.87
CA ALA A 208 2.28 -27.18 -19.84
C ALA A 208 1.41 -26.21 -19.01
N CYS A 209 1.94 -25.60 -17.95
CA CYS A 209 1.23 -24.57 -17.17
C CYS A 209 1.09 -23.25 -17.93
N ILE A 210 2.14 -22.82 -18.65
CA ILE A 210 2.13 -21.64 -19.53
C ILE A 210 1.07 -21.80 -20.62
N GLU A 211 1.07 -22.95 -21.31
CA GLU A 211 0.08 -23.29 -22.34
C GLU A 211 -1.36 -23.39 -21.80
N ALA A 212 -1.53 -23.94 -20.59
CA ALA A 212 -2.86 -24.09 -19.98
C ALA A 212 -3.44 -22.78 -19.44
N THR A 213 -2.59 -21.82 -19.02
CA THR A 213 -3.02 -20.51 -18.51
C THR A 213 -3.15 -19.43 -19.59
N ASP A 214 -2.55 -19.64 -20.76
CA ASP A 214 -2.36 -18.63 -21.82
C ASP A 214 -1.70 -17.35 -21.26
N SER A 215 -0.58 -17.55 -20.57
CA SER A 215 0.10 -16.54 -19.74
C SER A 215 1.60 -16.77 -19.73
N GLN A 216 2.38 -15.69 -19.70
CA GLN A 216 3.84 -15.76 -19.60
C GLN A 216 4.30 -16.58 -18.37
N SER A 217 3.66 -16.37 -17.21
CA SER A 217 3.83 -17.19 -16.02
C SER A 217 2.46 -17.59 -15.43
N PRO A 218 2.30 -18.81 -14.90
CA PRO A 218 1.11 -19.20 -14.15
C PRO A 218 1.08 -18.64 -12.71
N MET A 219 2.20 -18.13 -12.19
CA MET A 219 2.35 -17.73 -10.79
C MET A 219 3.15 -16.44 -10.57
N ILE A 220 2.98 -15.84 -9.39
CA ILE A 220 3.82 -14.77 -8.83
C ILE A 220 4.07 -15.01 -7.33
N ARG A 221 5.10 -14.37 -6.77
CA ARG A 221 5.36 -14.41 -5.32
C ARG A 221 4.39 -13.52 -4.55
N GLY A 222 3.80 -14.05 -3.48
CA GLY A 222 2.77 -13.37 -2.71
C GLY A 222 3.27 -12.18 -1.90
N ASP A 223 4.46 -12.26 -1.31
CA ASP A 223 5.07 -11.15 -0.54
C ASP A 223 5.44 -9.95 -1.42
N TRP A 224 6.03 -10.21 -2.59
CA TRP A 224 6.25 -9.20 -3.61
C TRP A 224 4.92 -8.63 -4.13
N PHE A 225 3.94 -9.50 -4.43
CA PHE A 225 2.63 -9.04 -4.90
C PHE A 225 1.94 -8.12 -3.89
N ILE A 226 1.96 -8.44 -2.59
CA ILE A 226 1.43 -7.54 -1.54
C ILE A 226 2.14 -6.20 -1.55
N THR A 227 3.47 -6.21 -1.70
CA THR A 227 4.30 -5.00 -1.70
C THR A 227 4.01 -4.12 -2.92
N GLU A 228 3.99 -4.71 -4.11
CA GLU A 228 3.89 -3.98 -5.36
C GLU A 228 2.45 -3.59 -5.71
N ALA A 229 1.46 -4.45 -5.44
CA ALA A 229 0.05 -4.14 -5.66
C ALA A 229 -0.52 -3.15 -4.62
N ALA A 230 0.21 -2.85 -3.55
CA ALA A 230 -0.06 -1.70 -2.69
C ALA A 230 0.40 -0.36 -3.31
N ARG A 231 1.33 -0.36 -4.28
CA ARG A 231 1.87 0.88 -4.85
C ARG A 231 0.87 1.53 -5.83
N PRO A 232 0.75 2.87 -5.86
CA PRO A 232 -0.29 3.57 -6.62
C PRO A 232 -0.49 3.12 -8.07
N SER A 233 0.58 3.00 -8.88
CA SER A 233 0.47 2.53 -10.28
C SER A 233 -0.25 1.18 -10.37
N LEU A 234 0.28 0.13 -9.76
CA LEU A 234 -0.31 -1.20 -9.89
C LEU A 234 -1.64 -1.33 -9.13
N TYR A 235 -1.78 -0.64 -7.99
CA TYR A 235 -3.01 -0.55 -7.21
C TYR A 235 -4.18 0.02 -8.04
N TYR A 236 -3.97 1.19 -8.67
CA TYR A 236 -4.98 1.86 -9.48
C TYR A 236 -5.30 1.08 -10.76
N GLU A 237 -4.31 0.44 -11.37
CA GLU A 237 -4.49 -0.39 -12.57
C GLU A 237 -5.24 -1.70 -12.29
N ILE A 238 -4.99 -2.39 -11.17
CA ILE A 238 -5.71 -3.62 -10.80
C ILE A 238 -7.19 -3.35 -10.46
N LEU A 239 -7.47 -2.26 -9.75
CA LEU A 239 -8.84 -1.85 -9.42
C LEU A 239 -9.55 -1.13 -10.58
N GLU A 240 -8.86 -0.85 -11.68
CA GLU A 240 -9.34 -0.04 -12.82
C GLU A 240 -9.92 1.31 -12.35
N LEU A 241 -9.28 1.95 -11.35
CA LEU A 241 -9.77 3.23 -10.84
C LEU A 241 -9.62 4.33 -11.89
N PRO A 242 -10.56 5.30 -11.92
CA PRO A 242 -10.53 6.42 -12.86
C PRO A 242 -9.45 7.44 -12.47
N GLU A 243 -9.09 8.31 -13.42
CA GLU A 243 -8.06 9.35 -13.24
C GLU A 243 -8.59 10.61 -12.54
N SER A 244 -9.85 10.65 -12.10
CA SER A 244 -10.44 11.81 -11.42
C SER A 244 -11.58 11.45 -10.47
N LEU A 245 -11.86 12.37 -9.52
CA LEU A 245 -12.98 12.32 -8.60
C LEU A 245 -14.33 12.15 -9.32
N ALA A 246 -14.57 12.93 -10.39
CA ALA A 246 -15.80 12.84 -11.17
C ALA A 246 -15.99 11.45 -11.82
N GLY A 247 -14.92 10.83 -12.31
CA GLY A 247 -14.97 9.46 -12.80
C GLY A 247 -15.25 8.44 -11.69
N LEU A 248 -14.83 8.70 -10.45
CA LEU A 248 -15.08 7.83 -9.30
C LEU A 248 -16.53 8.00 -8.77
N GLU A 249 -17.06 9.22 -8.80
CA GLU A 249 -18.49 9.52 -8.62
C GLU A 249 -19.35 8.70 -9.59
N ASP A 250 -19.03 8.72 -10.88
CA ASP A 250 -19.71 7.93 -11.91
C ASP A 250 -19.59 6.41 -11.66
N LEU A 251 -18.39 5.91 -11.34
CA LEU A 251 -18.13 4.49 -11.08
C LEU A 251 -18.92 3.94 -9.87
N LEU A 252 -19.10 4.76 -8.83
CA LEU A 252 -19.74 4.38 -7.58
C LEU A 252 -21.22 4.81 -7.49
N GLU A 253 -21.77 5.43 -8.53
CA GLU A 253 -23.11 6.03 -8.56
C GLU A 253 -23.35 7.01 -7.39
N VAL A 254 -22.32 7.81 -7.08
CA VAL A 254 -22.35 8.87 -6.05
C VAL A 254 -22.41 10.21 -6.75
N SER A 255 -23.37 11.06 -6.42
CA SER A 255 -23.29 12.50 -6.74
C SER A 255 -23.08 13.28 -5.45
N LEU A 256 -21.93 13.94 -5.31
CA LEU A 256 -21.65 14.79 -4.15
C LEU A 256 -22.64 15.96 -4.11
N LEU A 257 -22.92 16.57 -5.27
CA LEU A 257 -23.87 17.69 -5.39
C LEU A 257 -25.30 17.30 -5.00
N GLU A 258 -25.86 16.21 -5.53
CA GLU A 258 -27.22 15.79 -5.16
C GLU A 258 -27.31 15.37 -3.68
N ASN A 259 -26.23 14.87 -3.09
CA ASN A 259 -26.18 14.56 -1.66
C ASN A 259 -26.19 15.83 -0.79
N HIS A 260 -25.60 16.94 -1.25
CA HIS A 260 -25.73 18.26 -0.61
C HIS A 260 -27.15 18.82 -0.75
N ASP A 261 -27.68 18.87 -1.98
CA ASP A 261 -29.02 19.41 -2.29
C ASP A 261 -30.16 18.65 -1.56
N GLN A 262 -29.93 17.37 -1.21
CA GLN A 262 -30.89 16.51 -0.52
C GLN A 262 -30.58 16.31 0.97
N GLU A 263 -29.60 17.04 1.53
CA GLU A 263 -29.17 16.94 2.93
C GLU A 263 -28.83 15.50 3.38
N ARG A 264 -28.27 14.70 2.46
CA ARG A 264 -27.85 13.29 2.67
C ARG A 264 -26.37 13.12 3.05
N VAL A 265 -25.62 14.22 3.03
CA VAL A 265 -24.22 14.29 3.42
C VAL A 265 -24.08 14.53 4.93
N HIS A 266 -23.08 13.92 5.54
CA HIS A 266 -22.67 14.24 6.91
C HIS A 266 -21.25 14.82 6.89
N ARG A 267 -21.09 16.05 7.37
CA ARG A 267 -19.83 16.81 7.35
C ARG A 267 -19.31 17.10 8.75
N ALA A 268 -17.98 17.10 8.91
CA ALA A 268 -17.28 17.75 10.01
C ALA A 268 -16.11 18.59 9.49
N GLY A 269 -15.89 19.75 10.09
CA GLY A 269 -14.71 20.60 9.89
C GLY A 269 -14.01 20.86 11.22
N PHE A 270 -12.67 20.79 11.23
CA PHE A 270 -11.86 20.92 12.44
C PHE A 270 -10.51 21.55 12.14
N ALA A 271 -9.96 22.28 13.12
CA ALA A 271 -8.71 23.01 12.99
C ALA A 271 -7.44 22.12 12.99
N LYS A 272 -7.53 20.86 13.44
CA LYS A 272 -6.38 19.95 13.54
C LYS A 272 -6.74 18.50 13.19
N SER A 273 -6.17 17.98 12.10
CA SER A 273 -6.41 16.58 11.68
C SER A 273 -5.43 15.57 12.28
N GLY A 274 -4.21 15.98 12.63
CA GLY A 274 -3.14 15.10 13.11
C GLY A 274 -2.24 14.53 12.00
N ILE A 275 -2.62 14.66 10.73
CA ILE A 275 -1.78 14.37 9.55
C ILE A 275 -1.64 15.57 8.60
N ALA A 276 -2.53 16.55 8.68
CA ALA A 276 -2.53 17.79 7.91
C ALA A 276 -2.02 18.96 8.78
N ALA A 277 -1.34 19.91 8.14
CA ALA A 277 -0.79 21.09 8.80
C ALA A 277 -1.88 22.12 9.21
N ASN A 278 -3.01 22.13 8.51
CA ASN A 278 -4.07 23.15 8.59
C ASN A 278 -5.44 22.54 8.95
N ASN A 279 -6.48 23.38 8.95
CA ASN A 279 -7.85 22.92 9.05
C ASN A 279 -8.20 21.90 7.95
N ARG A 280 -9.08 20.93 8.23
CA ARG A 280 -9.53 19.90 7.27
C ARG A 280 -11.04 19.73 7.41
N VAL A 281 -11.70 19.42 6.30
CA VAL A 281 -13.10 18.97 6.28
C VAL A 281 -13.12 17.50 5.89
N ILE A 282 -14.03 16.73 6.48
CA ILE A 282 -14.40 15.39 6.02
C ILE A 282 -15.90 15.33 5.78
N GLU A 283 -16.27 14.55 4.76
CA GLU A 283 -17.65 14.27 4.40
C GLU A 283 -17.88 12.78 4.21
N ARG A 284 -19.07 12.35 4.61
CA ARG A 284 -19.63 11.05 4.30
C ARG A 284 -20.83 11.21 3.39
N HIS A 285 -20.81 10.48 2.29
CA HIS A 285 -21.89 10.35 1.32
C HIS A 285 -22.37 8.88 1.27
N PRO A 286 -23.67 8.63 1.07
CA PRO A 286 -24.16 7.31 0.70
C PRO A 286 -23.70 6.94 -0.72
N SER A 287 -23.28 5.69 -0.90
CA SER A 287 -22.75 5.12 -2.15
C SER A 287 -23.41 3.77 -2.48
N ARG A 288 -23.29 3.33 -3.73
CA ARG A 288 -23.85 2.06 -4.23
C ARG A 288 -23.47 0.84 -3.39
N PHE A 289 -22.28 0.84 -2.78
CA PHE A 289 -21.77 -0.30 -2.00
C PHE A 289 -21.75 -0.09 -0.49
N GLY A 290 -21.93 1.15 0.00
CA GLY A 290 -21.81 1.49 1.42
C GLY A 290 -21.57 3.00 1.61
N ALA A 291 -20.57 3.37 2.39
CA ALA A 291 -20.10 4.74 2.52
C ALA A 291 -19.09 5.13 1.43
N PHE A 292 -19.17 6.40 1.02
CA PHE A 292 -18.11 7.13 0.34
C PHE A 292 -17.68 8.27 1.27
N TRP A 293 -16.40 8.31 1.60
CA TRP A 293 -15.77 9.30 2.47
C TRP A 293 -14.79 10.13 1.64
N ILE A 294 -14.82 11.45 1.79
CA ILE A 294 -13.86 12.36 1.17
C ILE A 294 -13.36 13.37 2.19
N SER A 295 -12.07 13.69 2.15
CA SER A 295 -11.51 14.86 2.81
C SER A 295 -11.19 15.98 1.85
N TYR A 296 -11.16 17.17 2.43
CA TYR A 296 -10.73 18.40 1.80
C TYR A 296 -9.60 18.96 2.67
N ASP A 297 -8.41 18.99 2.08
CA ASP A 297 -7.15 19.37 2.72
C ASP A 297 -6.68 20.72 2.12
N PHE A 298 -5.98 21.52 2.94
CA PHE A 298 -5.74 22.94 2.67
C PHE A 298 -4.28 23.31 2.99
N ALA A 299 -3.65 24.13 2.14
CA ALA A 299 -2.25 24.56 2.28
C ALA A 299 -2.04 25.68 3.33
N ASP A 300 -3.09 26.42 3.66
CA ASP A 300 -3.12 27.44 4.70
C ASP A 300 -4.52 27.53 5.34
N ASN A 301 -4.73 28.50 6.23
CA ASN A 301 -6.03 28.81 6.83
C ASN A 301 -6.44 30.26 6.48
N GLU A 302 -6.13 30.72 5.27
CA GLU A 302 -6.39 32.08 4.80
C GLU A 302 -7.48 32.11 3.72
N GLU A 303 -8.17 33.25 3.60
CA GLU A 303 -9.25 33.45 2.62
C GLU A 303 -10.23 32.26 2.57
N ARG A 304 -10.51 31.75 1.36
CA ARG A 304 -11.40 30.62 1.08
C ARG A 304 -10.83 29.25 1.52
N ARG A 305 -9.73 29.21 2.26
CA ARG A 305 -9.18 28.00 2.90
C ARG A 305 -9.47 27.96 4.40
N ASN A 306 -9.91 29.07 4.98
CA ASN A 306 -10.42 29.13 6.35
C ASN A 306 -11.85 28.58 6.43
N ILE A 307 -12.01 27.33 6.86
CA ILE A 307 -13.31 26.64 6.89
C ILE A 307 -14.28 27.20 7.94
N PHE A 308 -13.79 28.00 8.89
CA PHE A 308 -14.65 28.70 9.86
C PHE A 308 -15.22 29.99 9.27
N GLU A 309 -14.57 30.59 8.26
CA GLU A 309 -15.07 31.73 7.48
C GLU A 309 -15.89 31.30 6.27
N HIS A 310 -15.47 30.23 5.60
CA HIS A 310 -16.10 29.69 4.39
C HIS A 310 -16.53 28.22 4.58
N PRO A 311 -17.53 27.92 5.44
CA PRO A 311 -17.95 26.53 5.73
C PRO A 311 -18.83 25.88 4.64
N LEU A 312 -19.38 26.68 3.72
CA LEU A 312 -20.04 26.19 2.51
C LEU A 312 -18.96 25.72 1.52
N GLY A 313 -19.30 24.89 0.54
CA GLY A 313 -18.34 24.38 -0.45
C GLY A 313 -18.26 22.86 -0.51
N PRO A 314 -17.29 22.28 -1.24
CA PRO A 314 -16.40 22.98 -2.17
C PRO A 314 -17.19 23.64 -3.32
N GLY A 315 -16.61 24.62 -4.01
CA GLY A 315 -17.23 25.15 -5.24
C GLY A 315 -16.66 26.50 -5.69
N PRO A 316 -17.16 27.08 -6.80
CA PRO A 316 -16.56 28.28 -7.38
C PRO A 316 -16.96 29.58 -6.64
N ALA A 317 -18.10 29.60 -5.94
CA ALA A 317 -18.66 30.78 -5.29
C ALA A 317 -17.77 31.32 -4.15
N VAL A 318 -17.85 32.61 -3.83
CA VAL A 318 -16.89 33.28 -2.92
C VAL A 318 -17.06 32.81 -1.47
N GLU A 319 -18.30 32.51 -1.10
CA GLU A 319 -18.73 31.93 0.17
C GLU A 319 -18.29 30.45 0.35
N ASN A 320 -17.91 29.77 -0.73
CA ASN A 320 -17.49 28.36 -0.67
C ASN A 320 -16.00 28.22 -0.39
N PHE A 321 -15.59 27.23 0.41
CA PHE A 321 -14.19 26.86 0.54
C PHE A 321 -13.61 26.34 -0.79
N ARG A 322 -12.28 26.47 -0.92
CA ARG A 322 -11.49 25.88 -2.01
C ARG A 322 -10.44 24.94 -1.41
N PRO A 323 -10.56 23.61 -1.58
CA PRO A 323 -9.52 22.68 -1.17
C PRO A 323 -8.28 22.81 -2.07
N ASP A 324 -7.15 22.31 -1.59
CA ASP A 324 -5.92 22.15 -2.39
C ASP A 324 -5.59 20.68 -2.70
N GLY A 325 -6.36 19.75 -2.13
CA GLY A 325 -6.29 18.31 -2.37
C GLY A 325 -7.28 17.55 -1.48
N GLY A 326 -7.27 16.23 -1.58
CA GLY A 326 -8.14 15.39 -0.76
C GLY A 326 -7.80 13.90 -0.81
N GLU A 327 -8.32 13.18 0.16
CA GLU A 327 -8.27 11.71 0.28
C GLU A 327 -9.69 11.15 0.22
N ILE A 328 -9.90 10.16 -0.64
CA ILE A 328 -11.15 9.42 -0.77
C ILE A 328 -10.98 8.02 -0.18
N LEU A 329 -11.91 7.63 0.69
CA LEU A 329 -12.13 6.27 1.16
C LEU A 329 -13.50 5.79 0.66
N PHE A 330 -13.60 4.60 0.07
CA PHE A 330 -14.90 4.05 -0.32
C PHE A 330 -15.02 2.55 -0.08
N GLU A 331 -16.23 2.09 0.21
CA GLU A 331 -16.51 0.66 0.35
C GLU A 331 -16.53 -0.06 -1.01
N LEU A 332 -15.75 -1.14 -1.10
CA LEU A 332 -15.84 -2.15 -2.15
C LEU A 332 -17.07 -3.05 -1.96
N PRO A 333 -17.51 -3.81 -2.97
CA PRO A 333 -18.71 -4.65 -2.88
C PRO A 333 -18.67 -5.73 -1.78
N ASN A 334 -17.49 -6.12 -1.31
CA ASN A 334 -17.28 -7.04 -0.18
C ASN A 334 -17.27 -6.36 1.21
N GLY A 335 -17.28 -5.02 1.26
CA GLY A 335 -17.22 -4.20 2.48
C GLY A 335 -15.81 -3.95 3.03
N LEU A 336 -14.76 -4.23 2.25
CA LEU A 336 -13.43 -3.65 2.50
C LEU A 336 -13.34 -2.23 1.90
N HIS A 337 -12.29 -1.50 2.23
CA HIS A 337 -12.08 -0.15 1.72
C HIS A 337 -11.07 -0.13 0.57
N ALA A 338 -11.32 0.76 -0.39
CA ALA A 338 -10.37 1.22 -1.38
C ALA A 338 -10.18 2.74 -1.27
N TYR A 339 -9.11 3.25 -1.89
CA TYR A 339 -8.54 4.56 -1.59
C TYR A 339 -8.17 5.31 -2.88
N MET A 340 -8.29 6.63 -2.88
CA MET A 340 -7.78 7.48 -3.96
C MET A 340 -7.34 8.83 -3.39
N LEU A 341 -6.19 9.35 -3.82
CA LEU A 341 -5.77 10.72 -3.52
C LEU A 341 -6.06 11.62 -4.72
N VAL A 342 -6.44 12.87 -4.49
CA VAL A 342 -6.70 13.87 -5.54
C VAL A 342 -6.07 15.23 -5.26
N ASP A 343 -5.80 15.98 -6.33
CA ASP A 343 -5.35 17.38 -6.29
C ASP A 343 -6.51 18.40 -6.21
N ASP A 344 -6.18 19.69 -6.29
CA ASP A 344 -7.11 20.83 -6.28
C ASP A 344 -8.09 20.86 -7.46
N LEU A 345 -7.84 20.07 -8.51
CA LEU A 345 -8.66 19.91 -9.69
C LEU A 345 -9.42 18.56 -9.70
N GLY A 346 -9.37 17.82 -8.59
CA GLY A 346 -9.96 16.49 -8.48
C GLY A 346 -9.29 15.44 -9.37
N GLN A 347 -8.09 15.68 -9.88
CA GLN A 347 -7.32 14.70 -10.65
C GLN A 347 -6.59 13.76 -9.68
N ARG A 348 -6.51 12.48 -10.04
CA ARG A 348 -5.87 11.45 -9.23
C ARG A 348 -4.37 11.70 -9.12
N VAL A 349 -3.83 11.54 -7.92
CA VAL A 349 -2.39 11.60 -7.63
C VAL A 349 -1.92 10.35 -6.88
N ASP A 350 -0.65 10.01 -7.05
CA ASP A 350 -0.01 8.87 -6.37
C ASP A 350 0.46 9.21 -4.96
N LYS A 351 0.82 10.48 -4.75
CA LYS A 351 1.30 11.05 -3.48
C LYS A 351 0.66 12.41 -3.25
N ALA A 352 0.30 12.71 -2.01
CA ALA A 352 -0.11 14.05 -1.61
C ALA A 352 1.11 14.98 -1.38
N PRO A 353 0.98 16.30 -1.62
CA PRO A 353 2.03 17.27 -1.28
C PRO A 353 2.26 17.38 0.24
N LEU A 354 3.52 17.50 0.66
CA LEU A 354 3.94 17.57 2.07
C LEU A 354 3.40 18.80 2.82
N GLU A 355 3.09 19.88 2.11
CA GLU A 355 2.46 21.07 2.66
C GLU A 355 0.99 20.86 3.05
N LEU A 356 0.33 19.83 2.50
CA LEU A 356 -1.05 19.47 2.83
C LEU A 356 -1.08 18.44 3.96
N VAL A 357 -0.45 17.29 3.74
CA VAL A 357 -0.49 16.12 4.65
C VAL A 357 0.84 15.35 4.68
N GLN A 358 1.14 14.73 5.82
CA GLN A 358 2.36 13.96 6.05
C GLN A 358 2.05 12.63 6.76
N ASP A 359 2.76 11.57 6.38
CA ASP A 359 2.77 10.27 7.05
C ASP A 359 4.18 10.00 7.60
N GLU A 360 4.37 10.22 8.90
CA GLU A 360 5.64 10.02 9.63
C GLU A 360 6.15 8.56 9.59
N ASN A 361 5.37 7.63 9.04
CA ASN A 361 5.79 6.24 8.81
C ASN A 361 6.44 6.02 7.44
N GLN A 362 6.33 6.96 6.50
CA GLN A 362 7.04 6.88 5.22
C GLN A 362 8.43 7.51 5.32
N PRO A 363 9.48 6.91 4.72
CA PRO A 363 10.84 7.48 4.73
C PRO A 363 10.97 8.87 4.10
N ASP A 364 10.05 9.26 3.21
CA ASP A 364 9.98 10.57 2.58
C ASP A 364 8.82 11.44 3.11
N HIS A 365 8.17 11.01 4.20
CA HIS A 365 7.00 11.62 4.87
C HIS A 365 5.76 11.86 3.98
N HIS A 366 5.74 11.46 2.71
CA HIS A 366 4.58 11.69 1.85
C HIS A 366 3.44 10.72 2.21
N VAL A 367 2.19 11.20 2.19
CA VAL A 367 1.05 10.29 2.15
C VAL A 367 0.99 9.65 0.76
N VAL A 368 1.21 8.33 0.69
CA VAL A 368 1.19 7.56 -0.56
C VAL A 368 -0.12 6.80 -0.66
N ALA A 369 -0.80 6.90 -1.80
CA ALA A 369 -2.10 6.24 -2.00
C ALA A 369 -2.00 4.72 -1.78
N ALA A 370 -3.06 4.17 -1.18
CA ALA A 370 -3.16 2.81 -0.64
C ALA A 370 -2.15 2.47 0.48
N ILE A 371 -0.84 2.66 0.32
CA ILE A 371 0.19 2.33 1.34
C ILE A 371 -0.09 3.02 2.68
N SER A 372 -0.11 4.36 2.71
CA SER A 372 -0.39 5.11 3.93
C SER A 372 -1.83 4.85 4.40
N CYS A 373 -2.76 4.79 3.47
CA CYS A 373 -4.19 4.62 3.75
C CYS A 373 -4.50 3.28 4.45
N PHE A 374 -3.92 2.15 4.02
CA PHE A 374 -4.09 0.85 4.67
C PHE A 374 -3.62 0.87 6.14
N SER A 375 -2.52 1.57 6.43
CA SER A 375 -1.95 1.75 7.77
C SER A 375 -2.79 2.69 8.64
N CYS A 376 -3.13 3.87 8.14
CA CYS A 376 -3.95 4.86 8.85
C CYS A 376 -5.37 4.33 9.14
N HIS A 377 -5.95 3.61 8.18
CA HIS A 377 -7.31 3.05 8.26
C HIS A 377 -7.33 1.55 8.57
N SER A 378 -6.32 1.05 9.28
CA SER A 378 -6.28 -0.36 9.73
C SER A 378 -7.51 -0.74 10.57
N LEU A 379 -8.08 0.23 11.31
CA LEU A 379 -9.29 0.10 12.13
C LEU A 379 -10.58 0.63 11.45
N GLY A 380 -10.52 1.07 10.19
CA GLY A 380 -11.63 1.69 9.47
C GLY A 380 -11.57 3.22 9.49
N ILE A 381 -12.72 3.89 9.45
CA ILE A 381 -12.76 5.36 9.44
C ILE A 381 -12.26 5.94 10.78
N LEU A 382 -11.41 6.96 10.71
CA LEU A 382 -10.84 7.62 11.88
C LEU A 382 -11.82 8.68 12.41
N ALA A 383 -12.33 8.47 13.63
CA ALA A 383 -13.34 9.34 14.21
C ALA A 383 -12.82 10.78 14.42
N LYS A 384 -13.57 11.75 13.91
CA LYS A 384 -13.37 13.19 14.10
C LYS A 384 -14.64 13.85 14.61
N GLU A 385 -14.44 14.97 15.30
CA GLU A 385 -15.50 15.79 15.86
C GLU A 385 -15.59 17.10 15.06
N ASP A 386 -16.81 17.59 14.87
CA ASP A 386 -17.03 18.86 14.20
C ASP A 386 -16.85 20.05 15.16
N GLU A 387 -16.15 21.07 14.68
CA GLU A 387 -15.95 22.36 15.36
C GLU A 387 -16.78 23.48 14.68
N VAL A 388 -17.14 23.33 13.40
CA VAL A 388 -17.77 24.39 12.59
C VAL A 388 -19.21 24.67 13.00
N ARG A 389 -20.03 23.64 13.32
CA ARG A 389 -21.41 23.79 13.81
C ARG A 389 -21.48 24.68 15.04
N ALA A 390 -20.50 24.59 15.95
CA ALA A 390 -20.43 25.44 17.13
C ALA A 390 -20.19 26.91 16.76
N THR A 391 -19.34 27.18 15.77
CA THR A 391 -19.12 28.53 15.23
C THR A 391 -20.37 29.10 14.57
N VAL A 392 -21.09 28.31 13.76
CA VAL A 392 -22.35 28.73 13.10
C VAL A 392 -23.44 29.05 14.13
N LEU A 393 -23.53 28.27 15.22
CA LEU A 393 -24.49 28.52 16.31
C LEU A 393 -24.11 29.74 17.18
N ALA A 394 -22.83 30.08 17.28
CA ALA A 394 -22.34 31.22 18.07
C ALA A 394 -22.55 32.58 17.38
N ASP A 395 -22.47 32.61 16.03
CA ASP A 395 -22.70 33.81 15.21
C ASP A 395 -23.61 33.51 14.01
N PRO A 396 -24.93 33.33 14.23
CA PRO A 396 -25.89 32.91 13.20
C PRO A 396 -26.33 34.04 12.25
N GLU A 397 -25.84 35.28 12.43
CA GLU A 397 -26.10 36.40 11.51
C GLU A 397 -25.02 36.53 10.44
N ARG A 398 -23.81 36.03 10.70
CA ARG A 398 -22.67 35.96 9.76
C ARG A 398 -22.89 35.00 8.59
N PHE A 399 -23.71 33.95 8.75
CA PHE A 399 -23.88 32.89 7.77
C PHE A 399 -25.26 32.96 7.11
N GLU A 400 -25.34 33.48 5.88
CA GLU A 400 -26.62 33.62 5.16
C GLU A 400 -27.37 32.28 4.97
N GLN A 401 -26.63 31.19 4.74
CA GLN A 401 -27.18 29.85 4.53
C GLN A 401 -27.07 28.95 5.79
N ARG A 402 -27.15 29.54 7.00
CA ARG A 402 -26.97 28.80 8.27
C ARG A 402 -27.85 27.56 8.42
N ASP A 403 -29.09 27.59 7.92
CA ASP A 403 -30.04 26.49 8.14
C ASP A 403 -29.58 25.25 7.34
N HIS A 404 -29.06 25.46 6.11
CA HIS A 404 -28.40 24.42 5.32
C HIS A 404 -27.07 23.96 5.96
N LEU A 405 -26.23 24.88 6.44
CA LEU A 405 -25.01 24.51 7.19
C LEU A 405 -25.33 23.62 8.39
N LEU A 406 -26.38 23.93 9.15
CA LEU A 406 -26.83 23.15 10.30
C LEU A 406 -27.53 21.83 9.92
N SER A 407 -27.85 21.60 8.64
CA SER A 407 -28.28 20.29 8.13
C SER A 407 -27.08 19.38 7.82
N ILE A 408 -26.08 19.88 7.10
CA ILE A 408 -24.94 19.09 6.62
C ILE A 408 -23.86 18.88 7.70
N TYR A 409 -23.56 19.90 8.51
CA TYR A 409 -22.69 19.77 9.68
C TYR A 409 -23.49 19.12 10.81
N THR A 410 -23.58 17.79 10.76
CA THR A 410 -24.41 16.93 11.60
C THR A 410 -24.08 17.10 13.09
N ASP A 411 -25.03 16.83 13.99
CA ASP A 411 -24.76 16.86 15.43
C ASP A 411 -23.61 15.90 15.83
N ARG A 412 -22.78 16.32 16.78
CA ARG A 412 -21.59 15.57 17.22
C ARG A 412 -21.91 14.15 17.69
N GLU A 413 -22.99 13.95 18.44
CA GLU A 413 -23.35 12.60 18.90
C GLU A 413 -23.95 11.74 17.79
N GLU A 414 -24.58 12.35 16.79
CA GLU A 414 -25.15 11.65 15.64
C GLU A 414 -24.05 11.24 14.66
N PHE A 415 -23.19 12.17 14.25
CA PHE A 415 -22.09 11.88 13.34
C PHE A 415 -21.05 10.92 13.93
N ARG A 416 -20.85 10.96 15.25
CA ARG A 416 -20.02 9.97 15.94
C ARG A 416 -20.58 8.55 15.83
N LYS A 417 -21.91 8.37 15.95
CA LYS A 417 -22.54 7.03 15.80
C LYS A 417 -22.36 6.49 14.38
N ILE A 418 -22.44 7.36 13.37
CA ILE A 418 -22.22 7.01 11.97
C ILE A 418 -20.77 6.55 11.74
N GLN A 419 -19.79 7.30 12.23
CA GLN A 419 -18.37 6.92 12.18
C GLN A 419 -18.08 5.60 12.91
N GLU A 420 -18.66 5.42 14.11
CA GLU A 420 -18.53 4.18 14.89
C GLU A 420 -19.22 2.98 14.20
N GLU A 421 -20.30 3.19 13.44
CA GLU A 421 -20.97 2.14 12.65
C GLU A 421 -20.15 1.72 11.43
N ASP A 422 -19.65 2.67 10.63
CA ASP A 422 -18.80 2.39 9.47
C ASP A 422 -17.50 1.67 9.88
N ALA A 423 -16.79 2.16 10.91
CA ALA A 423 -15.59 1.52 11.45
C ALA A 423 -15.87 0.08 11.92
N LYS A 424 -17.00 -0.14 12.61
CA LYS A 424 -17.43 -1.47 13.06
C LYS A 424 -17.81 -2.41 11.91
N ASN A 425 -18.40 -1.89 10.84
CA ASN A 425 -18.72 -2.66 9.65
C ASN A 425 -17.45 -3.16 8.94
N TYR A 426 -16.46 -2.27 8.77
CA TYR A 426 -15.14 -2.64 8.24
C TYR A 426 -14.40 -3.64 9.14
N ALA A 427 -14.32 -3.38 10.45
CA ALA A 427 -13.68 -4.29 11.42
C ALA A 427 -14.28 -5.70 11.40
N LYS A 428 -15.59 -5.82 11.15
CA LYS A 428 -16.27 -7.12 10.96
C LYS A 428 -15.80 -7.84 9.68
N ARG A 429 -15.47 -7.14 8.60
CA ARG A 429 -14.91 -7.74 7.38
C ARG A 429 -13.47 -8.20 7.57
N ILE A 430 -12.67 -7.39 8.25
CA ILE A 430 -11.31 -7.74 8.67
C ILE A 430 -11.30 -9.01 9.53
N GLN A 431 -12.22 -9.14 10.49
CA GLN A 431 -12.39 -10.39 11.26
C GLN A 431 -12.84 -11.59 10.41
N GLN A 432 -13.61 -11.37 9.34
CA GLN A 432 -14.01 -12.44 8.40
C GLN A 432 -12.85 -12.94 7.54
N LEU A 433 -11.78 -12.16 7.36
CA LEU A 433 -10.53 -12.59 6.70
C LEU A 433 -9.61 -13.42 7.61
N GLY A 434 -9.96 -13.60 8.89
CA GLY A 434 -9.14 -14.28 9.89
C GLY A 434 -8.35 -13.33 10.80
N ILE A 435 -8.28 -12.03 10.48
CA ILE A 435 -7.51 -11.03 11.22
C ILE A 435 -8.28 -10.63 12.48
N ARG A 436 -7.98 -11.28 13.62
CA ARG A 436 -8.76 -11.16 14.87
C ARG A 436 -8.38 -9.95 15.73
N ARG A 437 -7.10 -9.58 15.70
CA ARG A 437 -6.53 -8.40 16.36
C ARG A 437 -5.93 -7.54 15.27
N VAL A 438 -6.30 -6.27 15.26
CA VAL A 438 -5.66 -5.24 14.44
C VAL A 438 -5.38 -4.06 15.33
N SER A 439 -4.21 -3.48 15.16
CA SER A 439 -3.81 -2.16 15.63
C SER A 439 -3.24 -1.38 14.44
N HIS A 440 -2.64 -0.21 14.69
CA HIS A 440 -1.84 0.46 13.66
C HIS A 440 -0.43 -0.18 13.48
N SER A 441 0.04 -0.93 14.48
CA SER A 441 1.34 -1.62 14.49
C SER A 441 1.28 -3.09 14.04
N SER A 442 0.11 -3.70 13.95
CA SER A 442 -0.13 -5.08 13.47
C SER A 442 -0.95 -5.15 12.19
N GLU A 443 -0.95 -4.08 11.38
CA GLU A 443 -1.64 -4.07 10.09
C GLU A 443 -0.88 -4.97 9.09
N PRO A 444 -1.45 -6.09 8.59
CA PRO A 444 -0.66 -7.10 7.88
C PRO A 444 -0.03 -6.62 6.55
N ILE A 445 -0.68 -5.73 5.80
CA ILE A 445 -0.13 -5.24 4.51
C ILE A 445 1.11 -4.37 4.77
N ARG A 446 1.01 -3.40 5.69
CA ARG A 446 2.14 -2.58 6.16
C ARG A 446 3.28 -3.43 6.68
N ASN A 447 2.99 -4.41 7.54
CA ASN A 447 4.04 -5.24 8.15
C ASN A 447 4.73 -6.09 7.07
N GLN A 448 4.00 -6.59 6.07
CA GLN A 448 4.61 -7.29 4.94
C GLN A 448 5.42 -6.36 4.02
N LEU A 449 4.97 -5.13 3.78
CA LEU A 449 5.71 -4.10 3.04
C LEU A 449 7.07 -3.82 3.72
N GLN A 450 7.06 -3.62 5.05
CA GLN A 450 8.26 -3.39 5.83
C GLN A 450 9.21 -4.60 5.81
N ARG A 451 8.69 -5.82 5.95
CA ARG A 451 9.49 -7.07 5.86
C ARG A 451 10.10 -7.28 4.48
N TYR A 452 9.38 -6.97 3.41
CA TYR A 452 9.89 -7.13 2.05
C TYR A 452 11.04 -6.16 1.74
N GLN A 453 10.96 -4.94 2.28
CA GLN A 453 11.99 -3.90 2.11
C GLN A 453 13.27 -4.11 2.93
N GLN A 454 13.30 -5.06 3.86
CA GLN A 454 14.51 -5.37 4.63
C GLN A 454 15.63 -5.92 3.74
N ASP A 455 16.87 -5.59 4.10
CA ASP A 455 18.05 -6.22 3.53
C ASP A 455 17.97 -7.75 3.68
N LEU A 456 18.46 -8.47 2.68
CA LEU A 456 18.49 -9.93 2.67
C LEU A 456 19.78 -10.42 3.30
N ASP A 457 19.70 -11.42 4.17
CA ASP A 457 20.82 -12.27 4.52
C ASP A 457 21.01 -13.41 3.50
N LEU A 458 22.05 -14.22 3.68
CA LEU A 458 22.36 -15.36 2.81
C LEU A 458 21.21 -16.38 2.71
N ASN A 459 20.53 -16.69 3.83
CA ASN A 459 19.44 -17.66 3.85
C ASN A 459 18.23 -17.14 3.09
N ARG A 460 17.90 -15.87 3.27
CA ARG A 460 16.79 -15.21 2.57
C ARG A 460 17.07 -15.08 1.07
N ALA A 461 18.27 -14.67 0.68
CA ALA A 461 18.67 -14.57 -0.72
C ALA A 461 18.66 -15.95 -1.42
N ALA A 462 19.17 -16.99 -0.77
CA ALA A 462 19.17 -18.36 -1.30
C ALA A 462 17.75 -18.91 -1.47
N ALA A 463 16.92 -18.78 -0.44
CA ALA A 463 15.53 -19.20 -0.48
C ALA A 463 14.71 -18.41 -1.52
N GLU A 464 15.01 -17.12 -1.73
CA GLU A 464 14.44 -16.34 -2.82
C GLU A 464 15.00 -16.71 -4.21
N LEU A 465 16.19 -17.28 -4.36
CA LEU A 465 16.61 -17.87 -5.64
C LEU A 465 15.96 -19.25 -5.87
N GLY A 466 15.61 -19.96 -4.80
CA GLY A 466 15.12 -21.34 -4.84
C GLY A 466 16.24 -22.37 -4.74
N VAL A 467 17.34 -22.01 -4.07
CA VAL A 467 18.48 -22.88 -3.71
C VAL A 467 18.71 -22.91 -2.20
N ASP A 468 19.48 -23.87 -1.71
CA ASP A 468 19.96 -23.86 -0.33
C ASP A 468 21.09 -22.82 -0.12
N SER A 469 21.31 -22.41 1.13
CA SER A 469 22.28 -21.36 1.44
C SER A 469 23.74 -21.79 1.30
N ALA A 470 24.05 -23.09 1.33
CA ALA A 470 25.40 -23.58 1.02
C ALA A 470 25.66 -23.50 -0.49
N GLN A 471 24.70 -23.89 -1.33
CA GLN A 471 24.79 -23.74 -2.79
C GLN A 471 24.98 -22.27 -3.20
N LEU A 472 24.25 -21.32 -2.59
CA LEU A 472 24.47 -19.89 -2.86
C LEU A 472 25.86 -19.42 -2.36
N ALA A 473 26.30 -19.84 -1.18
CA ALA A 473 27.61 -19.46 -0.64
C ALA A 473 28.77 -20.00 -1.49
N ASP A 474 28.68 -21.23 -1.98
CA ASP A 474 29.67 -21.83 -2.88
C ASP A 474 29.69 -21.13 -4.24
N TRP A 475 28.53 -20.68 -4.74
CA TRP A 475 28.45 -19.86 -5.95
C TRP A 475 29.10 -18.49 -5.75
N ILE A 476 28.79 -17.77 -4.66
CA ILE A 476 29.41 -16.46 -4.35
C ILE A 476 30.94 -16.58 -4.19
N GLN A 477 31.44 -17.69 -3.63
CA GLN A 477 32.88 -17.95 -3.51
C GLN A 477 33.58 -18.33 -4.82
N SER A 478 32.83 -18.81 -5.82
CA SER A 478 33.37 -19.25 -7.11
C SER A 478 33.14 -18.26 -8.25
N ASP A 479 32.21 -17.31 -8.10
CA ASP A 479 32.05 -16.18 -9.02
C ASP A 479 33.27 -15.26 -8.93
N ALA A 480 33.96 -15.09 -10.07
CA ALA A 480 35.17 -14.27 -10.16
C ALA A 480 34.87 -12.80 -10.47
N ASP A 481 33.59 -12.42 -10.52
CA ASP A 481 33.15 -11.06 -10.79
C ASP A 481 33.22 -10.19 -9.52
N GLU A 482 34.25 -9.36 -9.42
CA GLU A 482 34.42 -8.37 -8.33
C GLU A 482 33.28 -7.34 -8.27
N THR A 483 32.36 -7.29 -9.25
CA THR A 483 31.16 -6.43 -9.24
C THR A 483 29.90 -7.14 -8.75
N ASN A 484 29.97 -8.41 -8.37
CA ASN A 484 28.84 -9.18 -7.85
C ASN A 484 28.28 -8.56 -6.55
N ALA A 485 27.08 -7.99 -6.61
CA ALA A 485 26.44 -7.30 -5.49
C ALA A 485 26.09 -8.24 -4.31
N LEU A 486 26.09 -9.57 -4.49
CA LEU A 486 25.90 -10.55 -3.42
C LEU A 486 27.19 -10.89 -2.65
N SER A 487 28.35 -10.37 -3.05
CA SER A 487 29.63 -10.56 -2.35
C SER A 487 29.58 -10.31 -0.82
N PRO A 488 28.80 -9.33 -0.28
CA PRO A 488 28.65 -9.15 1.17
C PRO A 488 28.14 -10.39 1.91
N LEU A 489 27.27 -11.21 1.28
CA LEU A 489 26.65 -12.41 1.85
C LEU A 489 27.64 -13.56 2.10
N ALA A 490 28.87 -13.48 1.57
CA ALA A 490 29.95 -14.38 1.96
C ALA A 490 30.35 -14.24 3.44
N ASN A 491 29.97 -13.14 4.10
CA ASN A 491 30.15 -12.95 5.53
C ASN A 491 28.90 -13.46 6.29
N PRO A 492 29.03 -14.23 7.39
CA PRO A 492 27.88 -14.75 8.15
C PRO A 492 26.94 -13.70 8.79
N LYS A 493 27.37 -12.44 8.90
CA LYS A 493 26.54 -11.29 9.32
C LYS A 493 26.34 -10.27 8.18
N GLY A 494 26.70 -10.63 6.95
CA GLY A 494 26.56 -9.78 5.77
C GLY A 494 25.13 -9.78 5.26
N THR A 495 24.69 -8.61 4.79
CA THR A 495 23.39 -8.41 4.16
C THR A 495 23.56 -7.65 2.84
N VAL A 496 22.53 -7.68 1.99
CA VAL A 496 22.45 -6.88 0.76
C VAL A 496 21.11 -6.15 0.69
N SER A 497 21.09 -4.98 0.06
CA SER A 497 19.84 -4.26 -0.11
C SER A 497 18.86 -5.03 -1.01
N ARG A 498 17.56 -4.78 -0.82
CA ARG A 498 16.50 -5.35 -1.67
C ARG A 498 16.73 -5.02 -3.14
N ASP A 499 17.12 -3.77 -3.45
CA ASP A 499 17.29 -3.31 -4.82
C ASP A 499 18.51 -3.97 -5.50
N ASP A 500 19.64 -4.10 -4.78
CA ASP A 500 20.83 -4.79 -5.29
C ASP A 500 20.54 -6.27 -5.62
N PHE A 501 19.81 -6.96 -4.74
CA PHE A 501 19.39 -8.34 -4.97
C PHE A 501 18.46 -8.49 -6.19
N LEU A 502 17.48 -7.59 -6.35
CA LEU A 502 16.54 -7.66 -7.46
C LEU A 502 17.19 -7.34 -8.81
N ASN A 503 18.13 -6.39 -8.86
CA ASN A 503 18.90 -6.06 -10.06
C ASN A 503 19.73 -7.25 -10.57
N GLU A 504 20.26 -8.06 -9.65
CA GLU A 504 21.08 -9.23 -9.97
C GLU A 504 20.28 -10.53 -10.16
N PHE A 505 19.03 -10.58 -9.71
CA PHE A 505 18.22 -11.80 -9.59
C PHE A 505 18.25 -12.70 -10.83
N THR A 506 17.91 -12.16 -12.01
CA THR A 506 17.85 -12.92 -13.26
C THR A 506 19.22 -13.43 -13.69
N ARG A 507 20.30 -12.63 -13.53
CA ARG A 507 21.67 -13.06 -13.84
C ARG A 507 22.05 -14.28 -13.01
N ILE A 508 21.81 -14.20 -11.70
CA ILE A 508 22.24 -15.22 -10.73
C ILE A 508 21.42 -16.49 -10.87
N ALA A 509 20.08 -16.38 -10.99
CA ALA A 509 19.23 -17.54 -11.23
C ALA A 509 19.57 -18.27 -12.53
N THR A 510 19.94 -17.53 -13.59
CA THR A 510 20.40 -18.11 -14.86
C THR A 510 21.80 -18.75 -14.72
N ALA A 511 22.73 -18.10 -14.02
CA ALA A 511 24.08 -18.61 -13.79
C ALA A 511 24.11 -19.89 -12.93
N LEU A 512 23.18 -20.00 -11.97
CA LEU A 512 22.93 -21.20 -11.18
C LEU A 512 22.17 -22.30 -11.94
N GLY A 513 21.69 -22.03 -13.17
CA GLY A 513 20.97 -22.99 -14.00
C GLY A 513 19.54 -23.28 -13.54
N LEU A 514 18.91 -22.37 -12.78
CA LEU A 514 17.60 -22.57 -12.14
C LEU A 514 16.41 -22.38 -13.10
N GLY A 515 16.67 -22.06 -14.36
CA GLY A 515 15.61 -21.85 -15.34
C GLY A 515 16.00 -20.97 -16.53
N VAL A 516 14.98 -20.53 -17.25
CA VAL A 516 15.05 -19.58 -18.36
C VAL A 516 14.24 -18.33 -18.04
N GLU A 517 14.71 -17.17 -18.55
CA GLU A 517 13.96 -15.92 -18.44
C GLU A 517 12.71 -15.95 -19.33
N ILE A 518 11.59 -15.57 -18.75
CA ILE A 518 10.28 -15.51 -19.39
C ILE A 518 10.06 -14.14 -20.02
N GLY A 519 9.58 -14.15 -21.27
CA GLY A 519 9.29 -12.93 -22.04
C GLY A 519 10.52 -12.27 -22.67
N ALA A 520 11.71 -12.83 -22.51
CA ALA A 520 12.81 -12.57 -23.42
C ALA A 520 12.47 -13.19 -24.80
N GLU A 521 12.74 -12.47 -25.90
CA GLU A 521 12.59 -13.05 -27.23
C GLU A 521 13.50 -14.29 -27.36
N ARG A 522 12.93 -15.45 -27.68
CA ARG A 522 13.71 -16.64 -28.06
C ARG A 522 14.43 -16.33 -29.37
N VAL A 523 15.66 -15.84 -29.26
CA VAL A 523 16.63 -15.91 -30.34
C VAL A 523 16.96 -17.39 -30.54
N GLU A 524 16.23 -18.07 -31.43
CA GLU A 524 16.65 -19.40 -31.87
C GLU A 524 18.09 -19.31 -32.39
N PRO A 525 19.01 -20.19 -31.94
CA PRO A 525 20.34 -20.22 -32.49
C PRO A 525 20.24 -20.58 -33.98
N LEU A 526 20.52 -19.59 -34.84
CA LEU A 526 20.50 -19.72 -36.29
C LEU A 526 21.27 -20.97 -36.70
N LYS A 527 20.55 -21.94 -37.28
CA LYS A 527 21.14 -23.21 -37.73
C LYS A 527 22.25 -22.90 -38.73
N THR A 528 23.46 -23.34 -38.41
CA THR A 528 24.71 -23.01 -39.11
C THR A 528 24.67 -23.26 -40.62
N ALA A 529 23.73 -24.09 -41.09
CA ALA A 529 23.52 -24.44 -42.49
C ALA A 529 23.01 -23.28 -43.39
N GLU A 530 22.34 -22.24 -42.86
CA GLU A 530 21.78 -21.19 -43.73
C GLU A 530 22.80 -20.10 -44.12
N ILE A 531 23.79 -19.84 -43.27
CA ILE A 531 24.81 -18.78 -43.48
C ILE A 531 25.74 -19.10 -44.64
N GLU A 532 26.06 -20.38 -44.88
CA GLU A 532 26.94 -20.80 -45.98
C GLU A 532 26.31 -20.64 -47.37
N SER A 533 24.98 -20.55 -47.46
CA SER A 533 24.28 -20.41 -48.75
C SER A 533 24.36 -18.99 -49.35
N GLN A 534 24.52 -17.96 -48.52
CA GLN A 534 24.41 -16.55 -48.94
C GLN A 534 25.75 -15.87 -49.26
N LEU A 535 26.87 -16.40 -48.75
CA LEU A 535 28.21 -15.83 -48.98
C LEU A 535 28.90 -16.34 -50.28
N GLY A 536 28.24 -17.25 -51.00
CA GLY A 536 28.79 -18.02 -52.10
C GLY A 536 28.67 -17.46 -53.52
N ARG A 537 28.73 -16.13 -53.74
CA ARG A 537 28.87 -15.52 -55.11
C ARG A 537 29.32 -14.06 -55.08
N THR A 538 30.63 -13.82 -55.25
CA THR A 538 31.20 -12.50 -55.55
C THR A 538 31.77 -12.49 -56.97
N ARG A 539 31.57 -11.38 -57.73
CA ARG A 539 32.52 -10.70 -58.66
C ARG A 539 31.84 -9.56 -59.44
N PRO A 540 32.58 -8.56 -59.99
CA PRO A 540 32.27 -7.17 -59.59
C PRO A 540 32.16 -6.13 -60.73
N VAL A 541 31.64 -4.95 -60.36
CA VAL A 541 31.92 -3.58 -60.85
C VAL A 541 32.08 -3.34 -62.37
N SER A 542 31.18 -2.54 -62.94
CA SER A 542 31.55 -1.42 -63.85
C SER A 542 30.37 -0.47 -64.17
N THR A 543 30.72 0.80 -64.39
CA THR A 543 29.94 1.89 -65.02
C THR A 543 30.94 2.74 -65.83
N PRO A 544 30.56 3.63 -66.77
CA PRO A 544 29.22 3.93 -67.33
C PRO A 544 29.18 3.90 -68.88
N GLY A 545 28.03 4.16 -69.53
CA GLY A 545 28.02 4.46 -70.98
C GLY A 545 26.69 4.56 -71.73
N ARG A 546 26.17 5.80 -71.88
CA ARG A 546 25.58 6.41 -73.10
C ARG A 546 24.70 5.58 -74.06
N LEU A 547 23.42 5.98 -74.22
CA LEU A 547 22.79 6.40 -75.50
C LEU A 547 21.30 6.78 -75.32
N GLU A 548 20.90 7.91 -75.90
CA GLU A 548 19.52 8.27 -76.29
C GLU A 548 19.30 7.87 -77.79
N PRO A 549 18.16 8.11 -78.49
CA PRO A 549 16.93 8.86 -78.13
C PRO A 549 15.58 8.25 -78.59
N LEU A 550 14.52 9.06 -78.49
CA LEU A 550 13.20 9.01 -79.17
C LEU A 550 12.17 8.01 -78.57
N ASP A 551 10.87 8.28 -78.44
CA ASP A 551 9.99 9.47 -78.43
C ASP A 551 8.69 9.02 -77.66
N GLU A 552 7.59 9.75 -77.41
CA GLU A 552 7.01 11.02 -77.88
C GLU A 552 6.06 11.59 -76.77
N GLU A 553 5.76 12.91 -76.77
CA GLU A 553 4.62 13.69 -76.22
C GLU A 553 3.72 13.19 -75.03
N GLY A 554 3.25 14.02 -74.08
CA GLY A 554 3.39 15.48 -73.87
C GLY A 554 2.51 16.02 -72.71
N ASP A 555 2.87 17.21 -72.20
CA ASP A 555 2.13 18.24 -71.42
C ASP A 555 0.87 17.92 -70.58
N GLY A 556 0.64 18.50 -69.39
CA GLY A 556 1.37 19.54 -68.65
C GLY A 556 0.58 20.02 -67.41
N ASN A 557 1.24 20.73 -66.48
CA ASN A 557 0.63 21.32 -65.28
C ASN A 557 0.30 22.82 -65.53
N PRO A 558 -0.79 23.39 -64.98
CA PRO A 558 -0.58 24.37 -63.89
C PRO A 558 -1.66 24.47 -62.79
N ASN A 559 -1.19 24.76 -61.57
CA ASN A 559 -1.91 25.35 -60.42
C ASN A 559 -2.27 26.85 -60.65
N PRO A 560 -2.90 27.59 -59.70
CA PRO A 560 -4.18 27.44 -58.96
C PRO A 560 -5.06 28.72 -59.19
N PRO A 561 -6.03 29.15 -58.33
CA PRO A 561 -5.69 29.98 -57.15
C PRO A 561 -6.67 29.92 -55.93
N ALA A 562 -6.37 30.69 -54.88
CA ALA A 562 -7.02 30.69 -53.55
C ALA A 562 -8.05 31.83 -53.31
N GLN A 563 -8.80 31.75 -52.19
CA GLN A 563 -9.49 32.89 -51.56
C GLN A 563 -9.36 32.88 -50.02
N GLN A 564 -8.94 34.02 -49.46
CA GLN A 564 -9.19 34.51 -48.07
C GLN A 564 -10.32 35.59 -48.17
N PRO A 565 -10.71 36.43 -47.17
CA PRO A 565 -10.25 36.66 -45.77
C PRO A 565 -11.47 36.81 -44.78
N PRO A 566 -11.50 37.58 -43.65
CA PRO A 566 -10.46 38.35 -42.91
C PRO A 566 -10.45 38.19 -41.37
N ALA A 567 -9.52 38.90 -40.71
CA ALA A 567 -9.30 38.95 -39.25
C ALA A 567 -9.59 40.33 -38.61
N LYS A 568 -9.71 40.40 -37.26
CA LYS A 568 -9.13 41.48 -36.40
C LYS A 568 -9.35 41.34 -34.87
N ARG A 569 -8.22 41.41 -34.13
CA ARG A 569 -7.96 42.00 -32.79
C ARG A 569 -8.62 41.44 -31.50
N PRO A 570 -7.80 41.17 -30.44
CA PRO A 570 -8.20 41.19 -29.03
C PRO A 570 -7.76 42.47 -28.28
N SER A 571 -8.33 42.73 -27.09
CA SER A 571 -7.95 43.84 -26.21
C SER A 571 -7.93 43.47 -24.71
N LYS A 572 -6.71 43.50 -24.13
CA LYS A 572 -6.30 43.64 -22.71
C LYS A 572 -7.35 43.58 -21.57
N SER A 573 -7.09 42.70 -20.60
CA SER A 573 -7.02 43.07 -19.17
C SER A 573 -6.18 42.08 -18.33
N LYS A 574 -5.04 42.58 -17.84
CA LYS A 574 -4.37 42.33 -16.54
C LYS A 574 -4.56 40.97 -15.81
N SER A 575 -3.44 40.28 -15.63
CA SER A 575 -3.18 39.28 -14.59
C SER A 575 -2.42 39.91 -13.41
N ASP A 576 -2.84 39.63 -12.18
CA ASP A 576 -1.96 39.74 -11.01
C ASP A 576 -1.16 38.44 -10.83
N ALA A 577 -0.01 38.53 -10.15
CA ALA A 577 1.00 37.47 -10.13
C ALA A 577 0.89 36.57 -8.90
N SER A 578 1.07 35.26 -9.13
CA SER A 578 1.46 34.27 -8.10
C SER A 578 2.69 33.50 -8.60
N GLU A 579 3.58 33.13 -7.68
CA GLU A 579 4.87 32.49 -7.99
C GLU A 579 4.72 31.02 -8.41
N PRO A 580 5.71 30.42 -9.11
CA PRO A 580 5.48 29.21 -9.90
C PRO A 580 5.61 27.89 -9.10
N LYS A 581 4.71 26.93 -9.38
CA LYS A 581 4.91 25.49 -9.05
C LYS A 581 6.26 25.01 -9.63
N PRO A 582 6.98 24.08 -8.97
CA PRO A 582 8.20 23.48 -9.54
C PRO A 582 7.89 22.80 -10.88
N PRO A 583 8.75 22.94 -11.91
CA PRO A 583 8.46 22.39 -13.23
C PRO A 583 8.55 20.86 -13.23
N ALA A 584 7.61 20.21 -13.92
CA ALA A 584 7.76 18.81 -14.29
C ALA A 584 9.01 18.64 -15.18
N GLN A 585 9.88 17.68 -14.83
CA GLN A 585 11.15 17.47 -15.53
C GLN A 585 10.92 17.17 -17.02
N ARG A 586 11.62 17.88 -17.91
CA ARG A 586 11.43 17.76 -19.36
C ARG A 586 12.20 16.58 -19.92
N PHE A 587 11.54 15.79 -20.77
CA PHE A 587 12.17 14.77 -21.62
C PHE A 587 12.72 15.45 -22.88
N TRP A 588 14.03 15.66 -22.92
CA TRP A 588 14.74 16.23 -24.06
C TRP A 588 14.95 15.18 -25.14
N LYS A 589 14.51 15.45 -26.37
CA LYS A 589 14.58 14.50 -27.48
C LYS A 589 15.43 15.02 -28.64
N ASP A 590 15.95 14.10 -29.45
CA ASP A 590 16.56 14.44 -30.74
C ASP A 590 15.51 14.54 -31.88
N HIS A 591 15.98 14.83 -33.09
CA HIS A 591 15.16 14.89 -34.31
C HIS A 591 14.42 13.58 -34.66
N SER A 592 14.90 12.43 -34.18
CA SER A 592 14.24 11.13 -34.38
C SER A 592 13.19 10.82 -33.29
N GLY A 593 13.09 11.68 -32.26
CA GLY A 593 12.22 11.47 -31.10
C GLY A 593 12.85 10.64 -29.99
N LYS A 594 14.11 10.21 -30.13
CA LYS A 594 14.86 9.48 -29.10
C LYS A 594 15.19 10.42 -27.94
N VAL A 595 14.99 9.97 -26.71
CA VAL A 595 15.33 10.74 -25.50
C VAL A 595 16.85 10.84 -25.36
N LEU A 596 17.34 12.07 -25.20
CA LEU A 596 18.73 12.43 -24.93
C LEU A 596 18.98 12.62 -23.43
N SER A 597 18.01 13.18 -22.69
CA SER A 597 18.10 13.42 -21.24
C SER A 597 16.72 13.70 -20.64
N ILE A 598 16.63 13.62 -19.30
CA ILE A 598 15.49 14.06 -18.50
C ILE A 598 16.00 15.07 -17.49
N GLY A 599 15.46 16.29 -17.50
CA GLY A 599 15.89 17.35 -16.60
C GLY A 599 15.61 18.77 -17.13
N ASP A 600 16.31 19.76 -16.58
CA ASP A 600 15.99 21.17 -16.75
C ASP A 600 16.87 21.88 -17.79
N PHE A 601 16.31 22.87 -18.49
CA PHE A 601 17.09 23.82 -19.27
C PHE A 601 17.87 24.72 -18.32
N LEU A 602 19.20 24.74 -18.44
CA LEU A 602 20.05 25.54 -17.56
C LEU A 602 20.48 26.87 -18.20
N ARG A 603 20.96 26.82 -19.45
CA ARG A 603 21.41 28.00 -20.23
C ARG A 603 21.72 27.64 -21.68
N MET A 604 21.89 28.67 -22.51
CA MET A 604 22.71 28.57 -23.72
C MET A 604 24.19 28.79 -23.35
N GLU A 605 25.09 27.92 -23.79
CA GLU A 605 26.55 28.10 -23.62
C GLU A 605 27.15 28.98 -24.73
N ASN A 606 26.58 28.91 -25.93
CA ASN A 606 26.87 29.75 -27.09
C ASN A 606 25.59 29.86 -27.95
N GLN A 607 25.67 30.37 -29.19
CA GLN A 607 24.47 30.55 -30.03
C GLN A 607 23.76 29.23 -30.41
N ASP A 608 24.50 28.12 -30.45
CA ASP A 608 24.05 26.84 -31.00
C ASP A 608 24.10 25.68 -29.98
N THR A 609 24.53 25.91 -28.73
CA THR A 609 24.69 24.85 -27.71
C THR A 609 23.83 25.10 -26.48
N VAL A 610 22.94 24.14 -26.20
CA VAL A 610 22.03 24.06 -25.07
C VAL A 610 22.70 23.28 -23.93
N VAL A 611 22.63 23.81 -22.71
CA VAL A 611 23.04 23.08 -21.49
C VAL A 611 21.79 22.62 -20.75
N ILE A 612 21.67 21.30 -20.61
CA ILE A 612 20.61 20.62 -19.87
C ILE A 612 21.23 20.09 -18.57
N LYS A 613 20.51 20.23 -17.45
CA LYS A 613 20.90 19.66 -16.16
C LYS A 613 20.06 18.41 -15.91
N ASP A 614 20.68 17.24 -15.94
CA ASP A 614 19.96 15.98 -15.76
C ASP A 614 19.53 15.74 -14.29
N ALA A 615 18.68 14.74 -14.07
CA ALA A 615 18.21 14.32 -12.74
C ALA A 615 19.35 13.94 -11.76
N ASN A 616 20.57 13.69 -12.25
CA ASN A 616 21.77 13.39 -11.45
C ASN A 616 22.68 14.63 -11.26
N ASN A 617 22.16 15.84 -11.48
CA ASN A 617 22.88 17.12 -11.45
C ASN A 617 24.04 17.27 -12.47
N ARG A 618 24.11 16.46 -13.53
CA ARG A 618 25.16 16.55 -14.56
C ARG A 618 24.75 17.52 -15.68
N GLU A 619 25.71 18.29 -16.18
CA GLU A 619 25.51 19.16 -17.35
C GLU A 619 25.71 18.39 -18.66
N LEU A 620 24.63 18.12 -19.39
CA LEU A 620 24.67 17.65 -20.77
C LEU A 620 24.69 18.84 -21.74
N ARG A 621 25.60 18.79 -22.73
CA ARG A 621 25.68 19.76 -23.83
C ARG A 621 25.09 19.15 -25.09
N VAL A 622 24.09 19.80 -25.69
CA VAL A 622 23.43 19.35 -26.92
C VAL A 622 23.38 20.52 -27.90
N LEU A 623 23.58 20.27 -29.21
CA LEU A 623 23.37 21.34 -30.19
C LEU A 623 21.87 21.63 -30.34
N LEU A 624 21.52 22.91 -30.47
CA LEU A 624 20.13 23.34 -30.67
C LEU A 624 19.52 22.72 -31.93
N ASN A 625 20.35 22.48 -32.95
CA ASN A 625 19.99 21.81 -34.21
C ASN A 625 19.99 20.27 -34.14
N ASP A 626 20.31 19.67 -32.98
CA ASP A 626 20.15 18.22 -32.77
C ASP A 626 18.84 17.91 -32.00
N LEU A 627 18.29 18.88 -31.26
CA LEU A 627 17.05 18.77 -30.48
C LEU A 627 15.79 18.64 -31.34
N SER A 628 14.77 17.97 -30.79
CA SER A 628 13.43 17.90 -31.40
C SER A 628 12.84 19.30 -31.65
N PRO A 629 11.98 19.51 -32.67
CA PRO A 629 11.39 20.82 -32.93
C PRO A 629 10.70 21.45 -31.72
N ALA A 630 10.01 20.65 -30.90
CA ALA A 630 9.32 21.11 -29.69
C ALA A 630 10.29 21.54 -28.57
N ASP A 631 11.45 20.89 -28.45
CA ASP A 631 12.48 21.26 -27.48
C ASP A 631 13.30 22.48 -27.97
N GLY A 632 13.53 22.59 -29.29
CA GLY A 632 14.12 23.76 -29.92
C GLY A 632 13.24 25.02 -29.76
N GLU A 633 11.93 24.91 -30.01
CA GLU A 633 10.97 25.99 -29.74
C GLU A 633 10.92 26.36 -28.25
N PHE A 634 10.95 25.38 -27.35
CA PHE A 634 11.03 25.63 -25.92
C PHE A 634 12.29 26.43 -25.54
N VAL A 635 13.48 26.03 -25.99
CA VAL A 635 14.73 26.77 -25.72
C VAL A 635 14.67 28.19 -26.27
N GLN A 636 14.14 28.39 -27.49
CA GLN A 636 13.95 29.74 -28.03
C GLN A 636 12.99 30.59 -27.19
N SER A 637 11.93 30.01 -26.62
CA SER A 637 11.01 30.72 -25.73
C SER A 637 11.70 31.20 -24.44
N GLN A 638 12.59 30.39 -23.86
CA GLN A 638 13.34 30.73 -22.64
C GLN A 638 14.35 31.87 -22.90
N ILE A 639 15.03 31.85 -24.05
CA ILE A 639 15.97 32.91 -24.45
C ILE A 639 15.22 34.24 -24.65
N GLN A 640 14.03 34.22 -25.25
CA GLN A 640 13.23 35.43 -25.48
C GLN A 640 12.62 36.03 -24.21
N ALA A 641 12.46 35.23 -23.14
CA ALA A 641 11.92 35.68 -21.87
C ALA A 641 12.90 36.51 -21.02
N THR A 642 14.19 36.59 -21.37
CA THR A 642 15.23 37.25 -20.55
C THR A 642 15.46 38.72 -20.97
N PRO A 643 15.18 39.72 -20.12
CA PRO A 643 15.37 41.14 -20.48
C PRO A 643 16.84 41.56 -20.50
N LYS A 644 17.24 42.35 -21.50
CA LYS A 644 18.56 43.00 -21.55
C LYS A 644 18.67 44.08 -20.46
N THR A 645 19.44 43.81 -19.40
CA THR A 645 19.78 44.81 -18.37
C THR A 645 20.92 45.72 -18.83
N VAL A 646 20.75 47.02 -18.58
CA VAL A 646 21.73 48.08 -18.91
C VAL A 646 22.35 48.62 -17.61
N GLY A 647 23.68 48.57 -17.53
CA GLY A 647 24.54 49.52 -16.79
C GLY A 647 24.27 49.77 -15.30
N SER A 648 25.01 49.08 -14.43
CA SER A 648 25.15 49.45 -13.01
C SER A 648 26.07 50.66 -12.80
N PRO A 649 25.88 51.40 -11.70
CA PRO A 649 26.99 51.89 -10.88
C PRO A 649 26.90 51.41 -9.42
N GLN A 650 28.04 51.06 -8.83
CA GLN A 650 28.18 50.66 -7.42
C GLN A 650 27.99 51.85 -6.46
N PRO A 651 27.77 51.57 -5.15
CA PRO A 651 28.58 52.27 -4.16
C PRO A 651 29.20 51.40 -3.04
N GLU A 652 30.43 51.81 -2.74
CA GLU A 652 31.41 51.49 -1.71
C GLU A 652 31.00 51.03 -0.29
N LEU A 653 31.93 50.29 0.33
CA LEU A 653 32.02 49.97 1.76
C LEU A 653 32.37 51.20 2.63
N ARG A 654 31.77 51.31 3.82
CA ARG A 654 32.36 52.01 4.98
C ARG A 654 32.12 51.27 6.30
N ARG A 655 33.03 51.46 7.27
CA ARG A 655 33.19 50.63 8.48
C ARG A 655 32.70 51.33 9.76
N GLN A 656 32.04 50.54 10.64
CA GLN A 656 32.15 50.54 12.11
C GLN A 656 31.70 51.82 12.91
N PRO A 657 31.49 51.76 14.26
CA PRO A 657 31.93 50.74 15.22
C PRO A 657 30.87 50.12 16.18
N VAL A 658 31.36 49.23 17.03
CA VAL A 658 30.65 48.43 18.06
C VAL A 658 30.69 49.13 19.41
N GLU A 659 29.62 49.04 20.21
CA GLU A 659 29.65 49.25 21.67
C GLU A 659 28.95 48.11 22.43
N ARG A 660 29.38 47.87 23.68
CA ARG A 660 28.94 46.78 24.56
C ARG A 660 28.08 47.31 25.71
N SER A 661 26.98 46.61 26.04
CA SER A 661 26.35 46.60 27.36
C SER A 661 25.55 45.30 27.53
N GLN A 662 26.08 44.29 28.22
CA GLN A 662 25.75 43.96 29.62
C GLN A 662 24.26 43.65 29.89
N PHE A 663 23.96 42.35 30.05
CA PHE A 663 22.78 41.85 30.78
C PHE A 663 23.23 40.85 31.85
N PRO A 664 22.74 40.95 33.10
CA PRO A 664 23.03 39.98 34.14
C PRO A 664 22.01 38.83 34.19
N THR A 665 22.48 37.64 34.53
CA THR A 665 21.66 36.51 34.95
C THR A 665 21.00 36.76 36.32
N LYS A 666 19.73 36.35 36.53
CA LYS A 666 19.36 35.33 37.55
C LYS A 666 17.85 35.13 37.82
N GLU A 667 17.58 33.88 38.23
CA GLU A 667 16.60 33.42 39.25
C GLU A 667 15.10 33.22 38.92
N ARG A 668 14.64 32.02 39.33
CA ARG A 668 13.24 31.58 39.45
C ARG A 668 12.55 32.27 40.64
N PRO A 669 11.21 32.32 40.65
CA PRO A 669 10.45 32.22 41.89
C PRO A 669 9.54 30.98 41.95
N ALA A 670 9.20 30.64 43.19
CA ALA A 670 8.56 29.40 43.60
C ALA A 670 7.03 29.36 43.41
N THR A 671 6.52 28.12 43.46
CA THR A 671 5.19 27.66 43.87
C THR A 671 4.20 28.69 44.43
N ARG A 672 2.96 28.65 43.91
CA ARG A 672 1.78 29.19 44.59
C ARG A 672 0.71 28.10 44.68
N GLN A 673 0.18 27.90 45.88
CA GLN A 673 -0.92 26.98 46.14
C GLN A 673 -2.22 27.54 45.53
N GLU A 674 -2.97 26.72 44.81
CA GLU A 674 -4.37 27.03 44.48
C GLU A 674 -5.32 26.34 45.46
N VAL A 675 -6.37 27.08 45.82
CA VAL A 675 -7.35 26.72 46.85
C VAL A 675 -8.55 26.08 46.16
N VAL A 676 -8.90 24.87 46.59
CA VAL A 676 -10.11 24.17 46.14
C VAL A 676 -11.37 24.86 46.71
N PRO A 677 -12.35 25.28 45.89
CA PRO A 677 -13.67 25.64 46.37
C PRO A 677 -14.58 24.40 46.45
N GLU A 678 -15.03 24.06 47.65
CA GLU A 678 -16.07 23.03 47.84
C GLU A 678 -17.43 23.51 47.29
N ILE A 679 -18.06 22.69 46.43
CA ILE A 679 -19.43 22.92 45.96
C ILE A 679 -20.40 22.08 46.83
N PRO A 680 -21.38 22.69 47.52
CA PRO A 680 -22.29 21.96 48.38
C PRO A 680 -23.31 21.12 47.59
N ARG A 681 -23.40 19.82 47.91
CA ARG A 681 -24.41 18.92 47.35
C ARG A 681 -25.78 19.19 47.98
N THR A 682 -26.75 19.63 47.18
CA THR A 682 -28.18 19.57 47.54
C THR A 682 -28.98 18.91 46.40
N PHE A 683 -29.69 17.83 46.73
CA PHE A 683 -30.56 17.11 45.80
C PHE A 683 -32.03 17.58 45.96
N PRO A 684 -32.73 17.97 44.90
CA PRO A 684 -34.19 17.98 44.88
C PRO A 684 -34.75 16.57 44.58
N PRO A 685 -35.97 16.24 45.03
CA PRO A 685 -36.53 14.89 44.91
C PRO A 685 -37.04 14.54 43.50
N ARG A 686 -37.01 13.24 43.18
CA ARG A 686 -37.59 12.66 41.94
C ARG A 686 -39.08 13.01 41.79
N VAL A 687 -39.45 13.53 40.63
CA VAL A 687 -40.83 13.53 40.13
C VAL A 687 -40.99 12.36 39.14
N ALA A 688 -42.04 11.55 39.32
CA ALA A 688 -42.32 10.42 38.44
C ALA A 688 -43.09 10.88 37.17
N PRO A 689 -42.80 10.34 35.97
CA PRO A 689 -43.58 10.61 34.78
C PRO A 689 -44.95 9.90 34.82
N PRO A 690 -46.03 10.51 34.32
CA PRO A 690 -47.35 9.89 34.29
C PRO A 690 -47.46 8.82 33.19
N SER A 691 -48.21 7.75 33.46
CA SER A 691 -48.47 6.68 32.51
C SER A 691 -49.35 7.16 31.32
N PRO A 692 -49.08 6.74 30.07
CA PRO A 692 -49.88 7.14 28.92
C PRO A 692 -51.26 6.46 28.94
N ARG A 693 -52.32 7.25 28.67
CA ARG A 693 -53.67 6.73 28.47
C ARG A 693 -53.78 6.03 27.12
N ARG A 694 -54.39 4.84 27.11
CA ARG A 694 -54.90 4.21 25.88
C ARG A 694 -55.88 5.14 25.18
N SER A 695 -55.67 5.36 23.88
CA SER A 695 -56.75 5.48 22.91
C SER A 695 -56.56 4.39 21.87
N GLN A 696 -57.64 3.67 21.55
CA GLN A 696 -57.62 2.61 20.54
C GLN A 696 -58.09 3.18 19.21
N THR A 697 -57.23 3.16 18.20
CA THR A 697 -57.67 3.26 16.81
C THR A 697 -56.93 2.19 16.01
N THR A 698 -57.69 1.28 15.41
CA THR A 698 -57.17 0.07 14.75
C THR A 698 -56.66 0.37 13.35
N PHE A 699 -55.36 0.17 13.13
CA PHE A 699 -54.81 -0.23 11.84
C PHE A 699 -53.90 -1.44 12.06
N GLN A 700 -54.10 -2.51 11.28
CA GLN A 700 -53.22 -3.68 11.29
C GLN A 700 -52.12 -3.49 10.25
N PRO A 701 -50.84 -3.41 10.63
CA PRO A 701 -49.75 -3.71 9.72
C PRO A 701 -49.56 -5.23 9.63
N SER A 702 -49.32 -5.73 8.42
CA SER A 702 -49.01 -7.14 8.16
C SER A 702 -47.82 -7.61 9.00
N ARG A 703 -47.95 -8.75 9.70
CA ARG A 703 -46.82 -9.34 10.42
C ARG A 703 -45.69 -9.67 9.44
N PRO A 704 -44.42 -9.28 9.72
CA PRO A 704 -43.30 -9.87 9.00
C PRO A 704 -43.25 -11.36 9.28
N VAL A 705 -43.12 -12.16 8.22
CA VAL A 705 -42.88 -13.60 8.35
C VAL A 705 -41.44 -13.77 8.82
N VAL A 706 -41.28 -14.04 10.12
CA VAL A 706 -39.98 -14.45 10.68
C VAL A 706 -39.66 -15.81 10.06
N PRO A 707 -38.57 -15.95 9.28
CA PRO A 707 -38.18 -17.26 8.76
C PRO A 707 -37.88 -18.19 9.94
N SER A 708 -38.38 -19.43 9.87
CA SER A 708 -38.06 -20.41 10.90
C SER A 708 -36.54 -20.60 10.97
N PRO A 709 -35.95 -20.70 12.17
CA PRO A 709 -34.51 -20.91 12.29
C PRO A 709 -34.12 -22.19 11.53
N PRO A 710 -32.95 -22.20 10.86
CA PRO A 710 -32.52 -23.37 10.09
C PRO A 710 -32.47 -24.60 10.99
N PRO A 711 -32.82 -25.80 10.46
CA PRO A 711 -32.77 -27.02 11.24
C PRO A 711 -31.33 -27.23 11.75
N PRO A 712 -31.14 -27.49 13.05
CA PRO A 712 -29.81 -27.53 13.63
C PRO A 712 -28.90 -28.61 12.99
N ARG A 713 -27.61 -28.30 12.94
CA ARG A 713 -26.64 -29.04 12.14
C ARG A 713 -26.46 -30.44 12.72
N ARG A 714 -26.55 -31.46 11.87
CA ARG A 714 -26.28 -32.85 12.24
C ARG A 714 -24.79 -33.15 12.09
N ILE A 715 -24.16 -33.60 13.16
CA ILE A 715 -22.71 -33.82 13.25
C ILE A 715 -22.48 -35.31 13.52
N VAL A 716 -21.57 -35.93 12.76
CA VAL A 716 -21.00 -37.25 13.09
C VAL A 716 -20.08 -37.05 14.29
N VAL A 717 -20.35 -37.68 15.42
CA VAL A 717 -19.54 -37.49 16.63
C VAL A 717 -18.15 -38.12 16.44
N PRO A 718 -17.06 -37.34 16.59
CA PRO A 718 -15.69 -37.84 16.59
C PRO A 718 -15.44 -38.96 17.61
N ASP A 719 -14.49 -39.83 17.28
CA ASP A 719 -14.25 -41.09 17.98
C ASP A 719 -13.72 -40.90 19.42
N ASP A 720 -12.98 -39.82 19.66
CA ASP A 720 -12.52 -39.37 20.98
C ASP A 720 -13.69 -38.88 21.85
N LEU A 721 -14.60 -38.08 21.30
CA LEU A 721 -15.82 -37.62 21.97
C LEU A 721 -16.78 -38.77 22.25
N SER A 722 -16.94 -39.71 21.30
CA SER A 722 -17.70 -40.94 21.50
C SER A 722 -17.20 -41.73 22.72
N LYS A 723 -15.89 -41.94 22.81
CA LYS A 723 -15.25 -42.62 23.95
C LYS A 723 -15.34 -41.83 25.26
N ARG A 724 -15.16 -40.50 25.23
CA ARG A 724 -15.13 -39.63 26.41
C ARG A 724 -16.51 -39.38 27.02
N PHE A 725 -17.56 -39.31 26.19
CA PHE A 725 -18.91 -38.97 26.64
C PHE A 725 -19.89 -40.15 26.68
N GLY A 726 -19.51 -41.32 26.15
CA GLY A 726 -20.33 -42.54 26.12
C GLY A 726 -21.37 -42.53 24.99
N ILE A 727 -21.04 -41.86 23.87
CA ILE A 727 -21.87 -41.78 22.68
C ILE A 727 -21.45 -42.91 21.72
N PRO A 728 -22.36 -43.63 21.05
CA PRO A 728 -21.98 -44.64 20.07
C PRO A 728 -21.07 -44.06 18.97
N ARG A 729 -20.04 -44.81 18.57
CA ARG A 729 -19.14 -44.39 17.48
C ARG A 729 -19.91 -44.17 16.18
N GLY A 730 -19.58 -43.10 15.46
CA GLY A 730 -20.26 -42.71 14.23
C GLY A 730 -21.71 -42.26 14.41
N ALA A 731 -22.19 -42.04 15.64
CA ALA A 731 -23.53 -41.51 15.87
C ALA A 731 -23.67 -40.11 15.26
N ILE A 732 -24.73 -39.92 14.48
CA ILE A 732 -25.13 -38.60 13.97
C ILE A 732 -26.10 -37.99 14.98
N ILE A 733 -25.68 -36.90 15.64
CA ILE A 733 -26.54 -36.20 16.60
C ILE A 733 -26.69 -34.72 16.23
N ASP A 734 -27.74 -34.12 16.79
CA ASP A 734 -27.98 -32.69 16.69
C ASP A 734 -26.94 -31.88 17.46
N GLU A 735 -26.48 -30.76 16.88
CA GLU A 735 -25.50 -29.88 17.53
C GLU A 735 -25.96 -29.39 18.92
N ASN A 736 -27.25 -29.06 19.10
CA ASN A 736 -27.74 -28.62 20.42
C ASN A 736 -27.72 -29.76 21.43
N ARG A 737 -27.95 -31.01 20.97
CA ARG A 737 -27.87 -32.19 21.82
C ARG A 737 -26.42 -32.51 22.20
N LEU A 738 -25.47 -32.32 21.30
CA LEU A 738 -24.04 -32.39 21.64
C LEU A 738 -23.67 -31.33 22.68
N ARG A 739 -24.04 -30.07 22.46
CA ARG A 739 -23.83 -28.95 23.41
C ARG A 739 -24.43 -29.25 24.79
N GLN A 740 -25.62 -29.84 24.88
CA GLN A 740 -26.22 -30.29 26.15
C GLN A 740 -25.45 -31.43 26.83
N ILE A 741 -24.96 -32.43 26.08
CA ILE A 741 -24.17 -33.54 26.64
C ILE A 741 -22.84 -33.01 27.21
N LEU A 742 -22.20 -32.06 26.54
CA LEU A 742 -20.98 -31.39 27.01
C LEU A 742 -21.26 -30.55 28.26
N ALA A 743 -22.31 -29.72 28.24
CA ALA A 743 -22.69 -28.86 29.36
C ALA A 743 -23.01 -29.65 30.64
N ASN A 744 -23.75 -30.77 30.53
CA ASN A 744 -24.16 -31.59 31.68
C ASN A 744 -23.02 -32.42 32.30
N LYS A 745 -21.79 -32.36 31.79
CA LYS A 745 -20.62 -33.11 32.30
C LYS A 745 -19.36 -32.27 32.57
N ARG A 746 -19.43 -30.94 32.51
CA ARG A 746 -18.28 -30.08 32.85
C ARG A 746 -17.97 -30.10 34.35
N GLY A 747 -16.87 -30.76 34.71
CA GLY A 747 -15.91 -30.18 35.65
C GLY A 747 -15.16 -29.00 34.99
N PRO A 748 -14.35 -28.24 35.74
CA PRO A 748 -13.77 -26.99 35.22
C PRO A 748 -12.73 -27.23 34.12
N SER A 749 -12.62 -26.24 33.21
CA SER A 749 -11.75 -26.19 32.00
C SER A 749 -12.26 -26.96 30.78
N LEU A 750 -12.12 -26.31 29.60
CA LEU A 750 -12.68 -26.54 28.24
C LEU A 750 -14.03 -25.88 27.97
#